data_AF-A0A2G1VZP3-F1
#
_entry.id   AF-A0A2G1VZP3-F1
#
_cell.length_a   1.000
_cell.length_b   1.000
_cell.length_c   1.000
_cell.angle_alpha   90.00
_cell.angle_beta   90.00
_cell.angle_gamma   90.00
#
_symmetry.space_group_name_H-M   'P 1'
#
loop_
_entity.id
_entity.type
_entity.pdbx_description
1 polymer ?
#
loop_
_entity_poly.entity_id
_entity_poly.type
_entity_poly.pdbx_seq_one_letter_code
_entity_poly.pdbx_strand_id
1 'polypeptide(L)'
;MSINKTSQVSGPPNSEKSELNGTKTAKTRQRGLPDRSSLQSLAETYLDVQQQHWPKEIARIYPEVSRDSDLGSMIELFERTYISGEPSKEIAGPSERGLLGVAYCRYSDANSNPRSLDQQLKNVLERAAKEAFFIPWQYVFADAAISGTTDQRGGYQLMKSLIMRDADAPKCFFIDELGRASRDHIESLSLGRLIEQCGKRLIGATDGFDSENPTSKIMLTIFSMLHELFVDQLREKVGRGMDDAFRQGKPLYKPSYGYALEPILDDDGATIVSQDGKPVQQVVIVPAEAEQVRRMFKLYADNGWSPRRIAQLFNEEQIDDRQAWSNTLIRNALQREMYRGREIWNRTAKKMDPLTKAIKTVNRPEDEWRIREMPHLRIIDDELWQRAQDRMKKLSVAYNPANSSITRNEGHAKRIFNYFCYSCGNPMWSGRGSSRPVVCCSRGRDGIDGCKMDGSKTLSHIDQSLLNFILGKLADGQFVTDLVNAANKHLTDLSRAPLPNTEVITQTIESKSKSIDRIVGSLEAFDEEDDLVPVLQKVAKLRKEVSELKSLQTAAEQSHTRVAPIRPDQAAELVADLSELLYRDTEASNRVLSALVGRVRIERGEQISQRRFKWYAHFSFNAVPVLVEIARQKSCPSTDMWEFLSDRSWTTEFPTNLEIRSFTTAEILSKTVADMYSAGSSRNNIAISLAIDSRTVDAALRLWGDGERCYLPDQRLIESRRFESIESVKLQEEVRRLVDEVGLDFEEVGEKLGKSSALVSRTYKQADPTKNRLLAMDGTILRKSPKRRISQEQINLIRWHVREGEMSNRKIAQEVGCDHHTVADEKQRMAREGIDI
;
A
#
# COMPACT_ATOMS: atom_id res chain seq x y z
N MET A 1 -52.41 -32.27 -13.07
CA MET A 1 -53.13 -32.87 -14.21
C MET A 1 -54.22 -31.90 -14.63
N SER A 2 -54.02 -31.26 -15.78
CA SER A 2 -55.05 -30.90 -16.78
C SER A 2 -54.49 -29.80 -17.66
N ILE A 3 -54.38 -30.17 -18.93
CA ILE A 3 -53.72 -29.50 -20.04
C ILE A 3 -54.81 -28.97 -20.98
N ASN A 4 -54.58 -27.74 -21.47
CA ASN A 4 -55.00 -27.12 -22.74
C ASN A 4 -56.47 -27.11 -23.21
N LYS A 5 -56.93 -25.92 -23.64
CA LYS A 5 -57.04 -25.50 -25.06
C LYS A 5 -57.65 -24.08 -25.16
N THR A 6 -56.86 -23.07 -25.54
CA THR A 6 -56.77 -22.42 -26.88
C THR A 6 -58.03 -21.73 -27.39
N SER A 7 -57.91 -20.43 -27.68
CA SER A 7 -58.48 -19.78 -28.87
C SER A 7 -57.61 -18.58 -29.27
N GLN A 8 -57.04 -18.65 -30.47
CA GLN A 8 -56.28 -17.62 -31.19
C GLN A 8 -57.23 -16.71 -31.97
N VAL A 9 -56.88 -15.43 -32.13
CA VAL A 9 -57.16 -14.64 -33.35
C VAL A 9 -55.95 -13.72 -33.62
N SER A 10 -55.64 -13.52 -34.90
CA SER A 10 -54.35 -13.20 -35.52
C SER A 10 -54.21 -11.78 -36.10
N GLY A 11 -52.97 -11.24 -36.09
CA GLY A 11 -52.37 -10.36 -37.12
C GLY A 11 -52.05 -8.90 -36.71
N PRO A 12 -51.09 -8.17 -37.34
CA PRO A 12 -49.91 -8.54 -38.15
C PRO A 12 -48.54 -8.09 -37.50
N PRO A 13 -47.37 -8.46 -38.06
CA PRO A 13 -46.06 -8.11 -37.51
C PRO A 13 -45.42 -6.88 -38.21
N ASN A 14 -44.87 -5.96 -37.43
CA ASN A 14 -43.86 -4.92 -37.75
C ASN A 14 -44.02 -3.81 -36.71
N SER A 15 -43.03 -3.12 -36.18
CA SER A 15 -41.56 -3.16 -36.19
C SER A 15 -41.16 -2.03 -35.23
N GLU A 16 -39.97 -2.13 -34.66
CA GLU A 16 -39.25 -1.06 -33.94
C GLU A 16 -39.52 -0.83 -32.44
N LYS A 17 -38.37 -0.73 -31.73
CA LYS A 17 -38.13 -0.14 -30.40
C LYS A 17 -38.49 -0.98 -29.18
N SER A 18 -37.72 -2.04 -28.97
CA SER A 18 -37.55 -2.65 -27.65
C SER A 18 -36.16 -3.29 -27.54
N GLU A 19 -35.14 -2.47 -27.35
CA GLU A 19 -33.86 -2.93 -26.78
C GLU A 19 -33.08 -1.71 -26.28
N LEU A 20 -33.30 -1.32 -25.03
CA LEU A 20 -32.42 -0.43 -24.24
C LEU A 20 -32.84 -0.53 -22.77
N ASN A 21 -32.63 -1.70 -22.17
CA ASN A 21 -32.55 -1.84 -20.72
C ASN A 21 -31.42 -2.83 -20.37
N GLY A 22 -30.21 -2.44 -20.79
CA GLY A 22 -28.97 -3.01 -20.27
C GLY A 22 -28.58 -2.25 -19.00
N THR A 23 -28.62 -2.96 -17.88
CA THR A 23 -28.08 -2.58 -16.58
C THR A 23 -26.61 -2.14 -16.70
N LYS A 24 -26.39 -0.83 -16.82
CA LYS A 24 -25.05 -0.23 -16.78
C LYS A 24 -24.51 -0.27 -15.35
N THR A 25 -23.75 -1.32 -15.03
CA THR A 25 -22.63 -1.16 -14.10
C THR A 25 -21.63 -0.21 -14.76
N ALA A 26 -21.61 1.05 -14.34
CA ALA A 26 -20.61 2.00 -14.79
C ALA A 26 -19.23 1.52 -14.29
N LYS A 27 -18.52 0.71 -15.09
CA LYS A 27 -17.08 0.48 -14.93
C LYS A 27 -16.45 1.87 -14.84
N THR A 28 -15.83 2.20 -13.71
CA THR A 28 -15.08 3.44 -13.54
C THR A 28 -14.03 3.51 -14.64
N ARG A 29 -14.28 4.34 -15.65
CA ARG A 29 -13.41 4.47 -16.83
C ARG A 29 -12.02 4.91 -16.36
N GLN A 30 -10.98 4.23 -16.85
CA GLN A 30 -9.61 4.51 -16.46
C GLN A 30 -9.25 5.95 -16.80
N ARG A 31 -8.64 6.65 -15.84
CA ARG A 31 -8.29 8.07 -15.99
C ARG A 31 -7.34 8.27 -17.19
N GLY A 32 -7.65 9.25 -18.04
CA GLY A 32 -6.84 9.59 -19.22
C GLY A 32 -7.17 8.79 -20.48
N LEU A 33 -7.96 7.70 -20.40
CA LEU A 33 -8.30 6.90 -21.58
C LEU A 33 -9.32 7.66 -22.48
N PRO A 34 -9.01 7.91 -23.77
CA PRO A 34 -9.94 8.54 -24.72
C PRO A 34 -11.26 7.76 -24.86
N ASP A 35 -12.35 8.42 -25.27
CA ASP A 35 -13.64 7.71 -25.46
C ASP A 35 -13.64 6.99 -26.78
N ARG A 36 -14.54 6.02 -26.94
CA ARG A 36 -14.66 5.26 -28.19
C ARG A 36 -14.87 6.16 -29.41
N SER A 37 -15.62 7.26 -29.30
CA SER A 37 -15.74 8.24 -30.39
C SER A 37 -14.39 8.88 -30.75
N SER A 38 -13.62 9.33 -29.75
CA SER A 38 -12.29 9.91 -29.97
C SER A 38 -11.29 8.87 -30.50
N LEU A 39 -11.37 7.63 -30.02
CA LEU A 39 -10.53 6.53 -30.50
C LEU A 39 -10.86 6.15 -31.94
N GLN A 40 -12.14 6.18 -32.31
CA GLN A 40 -12.58 5.96 -33.67
C GLN A 40 -12.01 7.04 -34.60
N SER A 41 -12.17 8.33 -34.26
CA SER A 41 -11.60 9.42 -35.06
C SER A 41 -10.07 9.35 -35.18
N LEU A 42 -9.38 8.93 -34.10
CA LEU A 42 -7.94 8.68 -34.11
C LEU A 42 -7.56 7.54 -35.07
N ALA A 43 -8.29 6.42 -35.04
CA ALA A 43 -8.02 5.26 -35.87
C ALA A 43 -8.32 5.53 -37.36
N GLU A 44 -9.41 6.24 -37.65
CA GLU A 44 -9.75 6.70 -39.00
C GLU A 44 -8.64 7.61 -39.55
N THR A 45 -8.22 8.61 -38.77
CA THR A 45 -7.15 9.53 -39.16
C THR A 45 -5.82 8.80 -39.36
N TYR A 46 -5.49 7.86 -38.49
CA TYR A 46 -4.30 7.03 -38.64
C TYR A 46 -4.30 6.28 -39.98
N LEU A 47 -5.40 5.60 -40.29
CA LEU A 47 -5.52 4.83 -41.53
C LEU A 47 -5.42 5.73 -42.75
N ASP A 48 -6.12 6.87 -42.76
CA ASP A 48 -6.10 7.80 -43.89
C ASP A 48 -4.69 8.35 -44.17
N VAL A 49 -3.99 8.82 -43.13
CA VAL A 49 -2.64 9.39 -43.30
C VAL A 49 -1.60 8.31 -43.61
N GLN A 50 -1.64 7.17 -42.93
CA GLN A 50 -0.68 6.10 -43.18
C GLN A 50 -0.93 5.41 -44.53
N GLN A 51 -2.17 5.29 -45.00
CA GLN A 51 -2.47 4.76 -46.34
C GLN A 51 -1.94 5.70 -47.43
N GLN A 52 -2.01 7.01 -47.22
CA GLN A 52 -1.48 8.01 -48.15
C GLN A 52 0.05 7.92 -48.29
N HIS A 53 0.77 7.76 -47.17
CA HIS A 53 2.24 7.79 -47.17
C HIS A 53 2.91 6.41 -47.25
N TRP A 54 2.24 5.35 -46.76
CA TRP A 54 2.78 4.00 -46.63
C TRP A 54 1.78 2.91 -47.11
N PRO A 55 1.22 3.02 -48.33
CA PRO A 55 0.14 2.15 -48.80
C PRO A 55 0.50 0.66 -48.81
N LYS A 56 1.77 0.32 -49.08
CA LYS A 56 2.24 -1.07 -49.09
C LYS A 56 2.29 -1.69 -47.70
N GLU A 57 2.63 -0.89 -46.69
CA GLU A 57 2.73 -1.38 -45.30
C GLU A 57 1.34 -1.50 -44.68
N ILE A 58 0.44 -0.55 -44.95
CA ILE A 58 -0.96 -0.68 -44.55
C ILE A 58 -1.63 -1.88 -45.21
N ALA A 59 -1.47 -2.08 -46.52
CA ALA A 59 -2.02 -3.25 -47.22
C ALA A 59 -1.46 -4.59 -46.70
N ARG A 60 -0.25 -4.61 -46.12
CA ARG A 60 0.32 -5.83 -45.51
C ARG A 60 -0.25 -6.10 -44.12
N ILE A 61 -0.50 -5.05 -43.34
CA ILE A 61 -1.00 -5.15 -41.97
C ILE A 61 -2.52 -5.36 -41.94
N TYR A 62 -3.23 -4.75 -42.90
CA TYR A 62 -4.70 -4.79 -43.03
C TYR A 62 -5.07 -5.24 -44.46
N PRO A 63 -4.96 -6.54 -44.80
CA PRO A 63 -4.98 -7.02 -46.18
C PRO A 63 -6.35 -7.03 -46.86
N GLU A 64 -7.45 -7.17 -46.11
CA GLU A 64 -8.86 -6.97 -46.52
C GLU A 64 -9.82 -7.63 -45.50
N VAL A 65 -10.53 -6.85 -44.65
CA VAL A 65 -11.91 -7.12 -44.15
C VAL A 65 -12.48 -5.78 -43.66
N SER A 66 -13.64 -5.34 -44.18
CA SER A 66 -14.46 -4.16 -43.78
C SER A 66 -13.80 -3.12 -42.87
N ARG A 67 -13.66 -1.87 -43.34
CA ARG A 67 -13.13 -0.71 -42.57
C ARG A 67 -13.69 -0.64 -41.14
N ASP A 68 -14.94 -1.02 -40.92
CA ASP A 68 -15.58 -1.05 -39.61
C ASP A 68 -15.04 -2.13 -38.66
N SER A 69 -14.70 -3.32 -39.18
CA SER A 69 -14.14 -4.45 -38.40
C SER A 69 -12.69 -4.17 -37.96
N ASP A 70 -11.91 -3.53 -38.82
CA ASP A 70 -10.53 -3.13 -38.53
C ASP A 70 -10.48 -2.00 -37.49
N LEU A 71 -11.36 -0.99 -37.64
CA LEU A 71 -11.50 0.09 -36.65
C LEU A 71 -11.87 -0.45 -35.27
N GLY A 72 -12.82 -1.39 -35.19
CA GLY A 72 -13.20 -2.05 -33.93
C GLY A 72 -12.00 -2.73 -33.25
N SER A 73 -11.23 -3.51 -34.01
CA SER A 73 -10.04 -4.22 -33.51
C SER A 73 -8.94 -3.25 -33.05
N MET A 74 -8.73 -2.14 -33.78
CA MET A 74 -7.78 -1.09 -33.43
C MET A 74 -8.14 -0.40 -32.12
N ILE A 75 -9.42 -0.08 -31.91
CA ILE A 75 -9.94 0.52 -30.68
C ILE A 75 -9.75 -0.44 -29.50
N GLU A 76 -10.10 -1.72 -29.66
CA GLU A 76 -9.94 -2.73 -28.61
C GLU A 76 -8.48 -2.96 -28.24
N LEU A 77 -7.58 -2.99 -29.23
CA LEU A 77 -6.15 -3.07 -28.99
C LEU A 77 -5.65 -1.87 -28.16
N PHE A 78 -6.06 -0.66 -28.52
CA PHE A 78 -5.70 0.56 -27.78
C PHE A 78 -6.22 0.49 -26.33
N GLU A 79 -7.51 0.17 -26.13
CA GLU A 79 -8.12 0.04 -24.80
C GLU A 79 -7.37 -1.00 -23.95
N ARG A 80 -7.06 -2.16 -24.53
CA ARG A 80 -6.34 -3.25 -23.84
C ARG A 80 -4.92 -2.83 -23.44
N THR A 81 -4.17 -2.21 -24.33
CA THR A 81 -2.79 -1.73 -24.07
C THR A 81 -2.77 -0.62 -23.01
N TYR A 82 -3.73 0.30 -23.05
CA TYR A 82 -3.83 1.36 -22.05
C TYR A 82 -4.20 0.81 -20.66
N ILE A 83 -5.06 -0.21 -20.60
CA ILE A 83 -5.46 -0.87 -19.35
C ILE A 83 -4.35 -1.75 -18.77
N SER A 84 -3.62 -2.49 -19.60
CA SER A 84 -2.51 -3.33 -19.14
C SER A 84 -1.32 -2.51 -18.66
N GLY A 85 -1.11 -1.32 -19.24
CA GLY A 85 0.08 -0.49 -18.98
C GLY A 85 1.35 -1.05 -19.64
N GLU A 86 1.21 -2.03 -20.54
CA GLU A 86 2.32 -2.64 -21.27
C GLU A 86 2.13 -2.50 -22.78
N PRO A 87 3.13 -1.96 -23.53
CA PRO A 87 3.09 -1.92 -24.98
C PRO A 87 3.00 -3.33 -25.57
N SER A 88 2.16 -3.50 -26.60
CA SER A 88 2.02 -4.77 -27.33
C SER A 88 3.38 -5.27 -27.83
N LYS A 89 3.63 -6.58 -27.70
CA LYS A 89 4.86 -7.25 -28.17
C LYS A 89 4.75 -7.73 -29.62
N GLU A 90 3.55 -7.86 -30.16
CA GLU A 90 3.33 -8.24 -31.55
C GLU A 90 3.53 -7.02 -32.44
N ILE A 91 4.68 -6.96 -33.13
CA ILE A 91 4.97 -5.90 -34.08
C ILE A 91 4.48 -6.33 -35.45
N ALA A 92 3.28 -5.91 -35.83
CA ALA A 92 2.92 -5.83 -37.25
C ALA A 92 3.62 -4.60 -37.85
N GLY A 93 4.92 -4.72 -38.19
CA GLY A 93 5.75 -3.58 -38.61
C GLY A 93 6.57 -3.87 -39.87
N PRO A 94 7.05 -2.83 -40.59
CA PRO A 94 7.59 -2.89 -41.95
C PRO A 94 8.76 -3.84 -42.16
N SER A 95 9.03 -4.10 -43.44
CA SER A 95 10.15 -4.93 -43.93
C SER A 95 11.55 -4.45 -43.47
N GLU A 96 11.70 -3.21 -42.99
CA GLU A 96 12.93 -2.70 -42.36
C GLU A 96 12.67 -2.06 -40.98
N ARG A 97 13.18 -2.71 -39.91
CA ARG A 97 12.94 -2.35 -38.50
C ARG A 97 13.57 -1.03 -38.02
N GLY A 98 14.40 -0.38 -38.86
CA GLY A 98 15.17 0.83 -38.50
C GLY A 98 14.41 2.17 -38.58
N LEU A 99 13.21 2.17 -39.18
CA LEU A 99 12.40 3.36 -39.47
C LEU A 99 11.10 3.40 -38.66
N LEU A 100 11.08 2.76 -37.49
CA LEU A 100 9.91 2.75 -36.61
C LEU A 100 9.86 3.99 -35.72
N GLY A 101 8.72 4.67 -35.73
CA GLY A 101 8.40 5.80 -34.86
C GLY A 101 7.31 5.49 -33.82
N VAL A 102 7.16 6.38 -32.85
CA VAL A 102 6.10 6.39 -31.83
C VAL A 102 5.37 7.72 -31.89
N ALA A 103 4.05 7.72 -31.78
CA ALA A 103 3.24 8.93 -31.68
C ALA A 103 2.69 9.09 -30.27
N TYR A 104 2.78 10.30 -29.71
CA TYR A 104 2.10 10.65 -28.47
C TYR A 104 1.26 11.93 -28.60
N CYS A 105 -0.03 11.80 -28.33
CA CYS A 105 -1.01 12.88 -28.41
C CYS A 105 -1.64 13.18 -27.05
N ARG A 106 -2.04 14.43 -26.78
CA ARG A 106 -2.66 14.78 -25.50
C ARG A 106 -3.61 15.96 -25.60
N TYR A 107 -4.69 15.94 -24.83
CA TYR A 107 -5.38 17.19 -24.46
C TYR A 107 -5.73 17.24 -22.97
N SER A 108 -5.76 18.46 -22.41
CA SER A 108 -6.10 18.69 -20.99
C SER A 108 -7.60 18.83 -20.75
N ASP A 109 -8.31 19.49 -21.66
CA ASP A 109 -9.75 19.72 -21.61
C ASP A 109 -10.25 19.91 -23.06
N ALA A 110 -11.37 19.27 -23.41
CA ALA A 110 -11.97 19.34 -24.74
C ALA A 110 -12.40 20.79 -25.09
N ASN A 111 -12.70 21.59 -24.07
CA ASN A 111 -13.14 22.99 -24.24
C ASN A 111 -11.97 23.99 -24.35
N SER A 112 -10.75 23.58 -24.06
CA SER A 112 -9.60 24.51 -23.92
C SER A 112 -8.53 24.33 -25.00
N ASN A 113 -8.64 23.33 -25.86
CA ASN A 113 -7.69 23.07 -26.95
C ASN A 113 -8.42 23.09 -28.29
N PRO A 114 -8.06 23.98 -29.24
CA PRO A 114 -8.68 23.99 -30.56
C PRO A 114 -8.36 22.74 -31.39
N ARG A 115 -7.32 21.97 -31.02
CA ARG A 115 -6.88 20.76 -31.74
C ARG A 115 -7.31 19.47 -31.03
N SER A 116 -8.18 18.72 -31.69
CA SER A 116 -8.58 17.36 -31.31
C SER A 116 -7.39 16.37 -31.33
N LEU A 117 -7.56 15.18 -30.76
CA LEU A 117 -6.49 14.16 -30.73
C LEU A 117 -6.12 13.70 -32.14
N ASP A 118 -7.12 13.51 -32.99
CA ASP A 118 -6.97 13.18 -34.41
C ASP A 118 -6.17 14.25 -35.16
N GLN A 119 -6.46 15.54 -34.97
CA GLN A 119 -5.70 16.61 -35.62
C GLN A 119 -4.22 16.64 -35.16
N GLN A 120 -3.96 16.35 -33.88
CA GLN A 120 -2.59 16.21 -33.37
C GLN A 120 -1.88 15.00 -33.99
N LEU A 121 -2.58 13.87 -34.08
CA LEU A 121 -2.05 12.66 -34.68
C LEU A 121 -1.72 12.88 -36.15
N LYS A 122 -2.59 13.55 -36.91
CA LYS A 122 -2.35 13.92 -38.30
C LYS A 122 -1.02 14.67 -38.47
N ASN A 123 -0.79 15.72 -37.68
CA ASN A 123 0.45 16.49 -37.73
C ASN A 123 1.68 15.61 -37.43
N VAL A 124 1.57 14.75 -36.42
CA VAL A 124 2.62 13.81 -36.02
C VAL A 124 2.95 12.82 -37.14
N LEU A 125 1.93 12.20 -37.76
CA LEU A 125 2.11 11.22 -38.82
C LEU A 125 2.68 11.87 -40.09
N GLU A 126 2.21 13.06 -40.46
CA GLU A 126 2.75 13.84 -41.59
C GLU A 126 4.22 14.21 -41.36
N ARG A 127 4.59 14.61 -40.13
CA ARG A 127 5.99 14.89 -39.80
C ARG A 127 6.83 13.60 -39.82
N ALA A 128 6.31 12.50 -39.28
CA ALA A 128 7.01 11.22 -39.29
C ALA A 128 7.28 10.72 -40.71
N ALA A 129 6.29 10.84 -41.60
CA ALA A 129 6.45 10.48 -43.01
C ALA A 129 7.55 11.32 -43.70
N LYS A 130 7.64 12.62 -43.41
CA LYS A 130 8.73 13.49 -43.93
C LYS A 130 10.12 13.07 -43.43
N GLU A 131 10.20 12.56 -42.21
CA GLU A 131 11.42 12.01 -41.61
C GLU A 131 11.66 10.52 -41.98
N ALA A 132 10.84 9.98 -42.90
CA ALA A 132 10.85 8.58 -43.34
C ALA A 132 10.60 7.54 -42.22
N PHE A 133 9.85 7.90 -41.17
CA PHE A 133 9.44 6.97 -40.11
C PHE A 133 8.00 6.47 -40.31
N PHE A 134 7.81 5.16 -40.25
CA PHE A 134 6.51 4.53 -40.12
C PHE A 134 6.14 4.37 -38.65
N ILE A 135 4.91 4.72 -38.27
CA ILE A 135 4.40 4.59 -36.91
C ILE A 135 3.34 3.50 -36.90
N PRO A 136 3.57 2.32 -36.31
CA PRO A 136 2.54 1.30 -36.14
C PRO A 136 1.45 1.76 -35.17
N TRP A 137 0.20 1.30 -35.38
CA TRP A 137 -0.94 1.66 -34.53
C TRP A 137 -0.69 1.31 -33.05
N GLN A 138 -0.02 0.19 -32.76
CA GLN A 138 0.32 -0.19 -31.37
C GLN A 138 1.27 0.79 -30.66
N TYR A 139 1.91 1.70 -31.41
CA TYR A 139 2.80 2.75 -30.93
C TYR A 139 2.19 4.15 -31.07
N VAL A 140 0.88 4.22 -31.31
CA VAL A 140 0.09 5.43 -31.16
C VAL A 140 -0.45 5.45 -29.73
N PHE A 141 0.02 6.41 -28.94
CA PHE A 141 -0.43 6.62 -27.57
C PHE A 141 -1.12 7.97 -27.44
N ALA A 142 -2.15 8.02 -26.61
CA ALA A 142 -2.86 9.25 -26.34
C ALA A 142 -3.35 9.32 -24.90
N ASP A 143 -3.40 10.54 -24.35
CA ASP A 143 -4.15 10.79 -23.13
C ASP A 143 -5.19 11.90 -23.32
N ALA A 144 -6.43 11.59 -22.96
CA ALA A 144 -7.59 12.47 -23.05
C ALA A 144 -7.94 13.10 -21.69
N ALA A 145 -8.31 14.38 -21.71
CA ALA A 145 -8.79 15.11 -20.54
C ALA A 145 -7.87 15.01 -19.30
N ILE A 146 -6.55 15.03 -19.52
CA ILE A 146 -5.55 14.95 -18.45
C ILE A 146 -4.50 16.06 -18.53
N SER A 147 -4.13 16.61 -17.38
CA SER A 147 -3.16 17.69 -17.29
C SER A 147 -1.75 17.22 -17.69
N GLY A 148 -1.03 18.07 -18.43
CA GLY A 148 0.41 17.87 -18.72
C GLY A 148 1.33 18.18 -17.54
N THR A 149 0.80 18.62 -16.39
CA THR A 149 1.56 18.92 -15.16
C THR A 149 1.83 17.68 -14.29
N THR A 150 1.52 16.47 -14.78
CA THR A 150 1.79 15.21 -14.11
C THR A 150 2.35 14.22 -15.11
N ASP A 151 3.27 13.39 -14.66
CA ASP A 151 3.82 12.25 -15.38
C ASP A 151 2.95 10.99 -15.26
N GLN A 152 2.04 10.91 -14.27
CA GLN A 152 1.11 9.77 -14.06
C GLN A 152 -0.03 9.74 -15.09
N ARG A 153 0.35 9.53 -16.36
CA ARG A 153 -0.51 9.47 -17.55
C ARG A 153 -0.25 8.16 -18.28
N GLY A 154 -1.29 7.40 -18.60
CA GLY A 154 -1.15 6.04 -19.13
C GLY A 154 -0.43 6.01 -20.47
N GLY A 155 -0.87 6.85 -21.42
CA GLY A 155 -0.26 6.94 -22.75
C GLY A 155 1.17 7.45 -22.71
N TYR A 156 1.44 8.45 -21.86
CA TYR A 156 2.79 8.98 -21.68
C TYR A 156 3.76 7.97 -21.06
N GLN A 157 3.31 7.19 -20.07
CA GLN A 157 4.13 6.15 -19.45
C GLN A 157 4.42 4.99 -20.41
N LEU A 158 3.44 4.63 -21.26
CA LEU A 158 3.65 3.68 -22.36
C LEU A 158 4.73 4.18 -23.33
N MET A 159 4.66 5.45 -23.76
CA MET A 159 5.70 6.07 -24.58
C MET A 159 7.08 6.02 -23.89
N LYS A 160 7.17 6.44 -22.62
CA LYS A 160 8.42 6.39 -21.84
C LYS A 160 8.99 4.98 -21.71
N SER A 161 8.14 3.99 -21.52
CA SER A 161 8.55 2.58 -21.45
C SER A 161 9.19 2.09 -22.75
N LEU A 162 8.76 2.61 -23.91
CA LEU A 162 9.39 2.30 -25.19
C LEU A 162 10.73 3.02 -25.39
N ILE A 163 10.91 4.22 -24.82
CA ILE A 163 12.21 4.92 -24.86
C ILE A 163 13.29 4.06 -24.19
N MET A 164 12.94 3.42 -23.07
CA MET A 164 13.84 2.60 -22.25
C MET A 164 14.15 1.20 -22.85
N ARG A 165 13.55 0.81 -23.98
CA ARG A 165 13.80 -0.50 -24.62
C ARG A 165 15.00 -0.45 -25.59
N ASP A 166 15.76 -1.54 -25.63
CA ASP A 166 16.98 -1.75 -26.45
C ASP A 166 16.70 -1.94 -27.97
N ALA A 167 17.67 -2.50 -28.70
CA ALA A 167 17.90 -2.46 -30.16
C ALA A 167 16.69 -2.74 -31.11
N ASP A 168 15.64 -3.41 -30.66
CA ASP A 168 14.41 -3.68 -31.43
C ASP A 168 13.30 -2.63 -31.22
N ALA A 169 13.55 -1.57 -30.45
CA ALA A 169 12.58 -0.51 -30.14
C ALA A 169 12.61 0.65 -31.15
N PRO A 170 11.50 1.41 -31.29
CA PRO A 170 11.44 2.62 -32.10
C PRO A 170 12.58 3.58 -31.81
N LYS A 171 13.08 4.26 -32.86
CA LYS A 171 14.21 5.20 -32.75
C LYS A 171 13.77 6.64 -32.58
N CYS A 172 12.62 7.00 -33.15
CA CYS A 172 12.12 8.37 -33.16
C CYS A 172 10.74 8.45 -32.49
N PHE A 173 10.59 9.41 -31.60
CA PHE A 173 9.38 9.69 -30.85
C PHE A 173 8.83 11.03 -31.34
N PHE A 174 7.54 11.05 -31.65
CA PHE A 174 6.88 12.21 -32.22
C PHE A 174 5.75 12.68 -31.31
N ILE A 175 5.72 13.99 -31.09
CA ILE A 175 4.67 14.70 -30.38
C ILE A 175 4.23 15.89 -31.21
N ASP A 176 2.99 16.36 -31.05
CA ASP A 176 2.50 17.51 -31.79
C ASP A 176 3.27 18.80 -31.41
N GLU A 177 3.49 19.00 -30.10
CA GLU A 177 4.32 20.08 -29.50
C GLU A 177 4.85 19.60 -28.13
N LEU A 178 5.98 20.13 -27.65
CA LEU A 178 6.64 19.78 -26.39
C LEU A 178 5.71 19.84 -25.19
N GLY A 179 4.81 20.82 -25.14
CA GLY A 179 3.81 20.96 -24.09
C GLY A 179 2.79 19.81 -24.02
N ARG A 180 2.76 18.90 -25.02
CA ARG A 180 2.03 17.63 -24.96
C ARG A 180 2.76 16.63 -24.09
N ALA A 181 4.07 16.49 -24.27
CA ALA A 181 4.91 15.62 -23.48
C ALA A 181 4.91 16.02 -22.01
N SER A 182 5.19 17.27 -21.66
CA SER A 182 5.08 17.76 -20.28
C SER A 182 4.92 19.29 -20.21
N ARG A 183 4.21 19.75 -19.17
CA ARG A 183 4.17 21.17 -18.75
C ARG A 183 4.83 21.38 -17.38
N ASP A 184 5.39 20.32 -16.78
CA ASP A 184 6.25 20.38 -15.60
C ASP A 184 7.70 20.47 -16.07
N HIS A 185 8.40 21.51 -15.63
CA HIS A 185 9.74 21.84 -16.08
C HIS A 185 10.76 20.74 -15.76
N ILE A 186 10.71 20.17 -14.56
CA ILE A 186 11.61 19.08 -14.15
C ILE A 186 11.38 17.87 -15.04
N GLU A 187 10.12 17.50 -15.25
CA GLU A 187 9.75 16.34 -16.06
C GLU A 187 10.16 16.50 -17.54
N SER A 188 10.02 17.70 -18.12
CA SER A 188 10.48 17.98 -19.49
C SER A 188 11.99 17.78 -19.63
N LEU A 189 12.78 18.27 -18.67
CA LEU A 189 14.24 18.07 -18.65
C LEU A 189 14.61 16.60 -18.45
N SER A 190 13.89 15.90 -17.57
CA SER A 190 14.07 14.46 -17.35
C SER A 190 13.78 13.63 -18.61
N LEU A 191 12.72 13.98 -19.36
CA LEU A 191 12.43 13.34 -20.65
C LEU A 191 13.55 13.59 -21.67
N GLY A 192 14.05 14.82 -21.76
CA GLY A 192 15.18 15.16 -22.65
C GLY A 192 16.43 14.34 -22.34
N ARG A 193 16.79 14.21 -21.05
CA ARG A 193 17.90 13.35 -20.61
C ARG A 193 17.67 11.88 -20.93
N LEU A 194 16.46 11.38 -20.74
CA LEU A 194 16.11 9.99 -21.02
C LEU A 194 16.29 9.68 -22.51
N ILE A 195 15.82 10.57 -23.39
CA ILE A 195 15.99 10.47 -24.84
C ILE A 195 17.49 10.43 -25.20
N GLU A 196 18.29 11.34 -24.65
CA GLU A 196 19.74 11.42 -24.87
C GLU A 196 20.47 10.15 -24.37
N GLN A 197 20.16 9.69 -23.17
CA GLN A 197 20.77 8.49 -22.55
C GLN A 197 20.46 7.21 -23.33
N CYS A 198 19.25 7.08 -23.87
CA CYS A 198 18.82 5.91 -24.63
C CYS A 198 19.18 6.00 -26.13
N GLY A 199 19.88 7.06 -26.56
CA GLY A 199 20.25 7.26 -27.97
C GLY A 199 19.04 7.32 -28.91
N LYS A 200 17.94 7.92 -28.45
CA LYS A 200 16.70 8.09 -29.22
C LYS A 200 16.56 9.53 -29.70
N ARG A 201 15.63 9.79 -30.62
CA ARG A 201 15.26 11.14 -31.09
C ARG A 201 13.84 11.49 -30.68
N LEU A 202 13.61 12.73 -30.26
CA LEU A 202 12.29 13.29 -29.96
C LEU A 202 12.04 14.51 -30.86
N ILE A 203 10.95 14.50 -31.62
CA ILE A 203 10.57 15.56 -32.55
C ILE A 203 9.20 16.12 -32.19
N GLY A 204 9.12 17.45 -32.13
CA GLY A 204 7.87 18.18 -32.10
C GLY A 204 7.40 18.52 -33.52
N ALA A 205 6.18 18.12 -33.87
CA ALA A 205 5.66 18.24 -35.23
C ALA A 205 5.40 19.70 -35.64
N THR A 206 4.97 20.54 -34.68
CA THR A 206 4.49 21.91 -34.97
C THR A 206 5.32 23.02 -34.32
N ASP A 207 6.11 22.73 -33.29
CA ASP A 207 6.91 23.73 -32.57
C ASP A 207 8.39 23.78 -33.01
N GLY A 208 8.78 22.93 -33.96
CA GLY A 208 10.12 22.87 -34.52
C GLY A 208 11.16 22.26 -33.58
N PHE A 209 10.75 21.65 -32.46
CA PHE A 209 11.69 20.98 -31.56
C PHE A 209 12.24 19.70 -32.17
N ASP A 210 13.56 19.52 -32.05
CA ASP A 210 14.26 18.30 -32.43
C ASP A 210 15.39 18.06 -31.45
N SER A 211 15.40 16.91 -30.78
CA SER A 211 16.41 16.59 -29.78
C SER A 211 17.83 16.46 -30.36
N GLU A 212 17.97 16.14 -31.65
CA GLU A 212 19.28 16.04 -32.32
C GLU A 212 19.89 17.40 -32.66
N ASN A 213 19.09 18.47 -32.65
CA ASN A 213 19.61 19.82 -32.89
C ASN A 213 20.61 20.21 -31.78
N PRO A 214 21.79 20.79 -32.09
CA PRO A 214 22.74 21.25 -31.08
C PRO A 214 22.16 22.24 -30.06
N THR A 215 21.12 22.98 -30.43
CA THR A 215 20.42 23.94 -29.56
C THR A 215 19.22 23.34 -28.81
N SER A 216 18.97 22.03 -28.94
CA SER A 216 17.81 21.35 -28.35
C SER A 216 17.72 21.51 -26.84
N LYS A 217 18.85 21.50 -26.13
CA LYS A 217 18.91 21.72 -24.67
C LYS A 217 18.41 23.11 -24.29
N ILE A 218 18.76 24.14 -25.05
CA ILE A 218 18.29 25.52 -24.84
C ILE A 218 16.80 25.62 -25.14
N MET A 219 16.35 25.07 -26.27
CA MET A 219 14.94 25.05 -26.65
C MET A 219 14.09 24.36 -25.58
N LEU A 220 14.54 23.19 -25.10
CA LEU A 220 13.85 22.43 -24.06
C LEU A 220 13.69 23.24 -22.76
N THR A 221 14.73 23.95 -22.32
CA THR A 221 14.66 24.83 -21.14
C THR A 221 13.68 25.99 -21.35
N ILE A 222 13.75 26.69 -22.48
CA ILE A 222 12.87 27.83 -22.78
C ILE A 222 11.40 27.39 -22.85
N PHE A 223 11.11 26.33 -23.62
CA PHE A 223 9.74 25.81 -23.72
C PHE A 223 9.21 25.34 -22.37
N SER A 224 10.06 24.70 -21.56
CA SER A 224 9.67 24.29 -20.21
C SER A 224 9.29 25.47 -19.32
N MET A 225 10.07 26.56 -19.34
CA MET A 225 9.75 27.79 -18.60
C MET A 225 8.45 28.45 -19.10
N LEU A 226 8.27 28.55 -20.42
CA LEU A 226 7.06 29.12 -21.02
C LEU A 226 5.80 28.31 -20.66
N HIS A 227 5.91 26.98 -20.64
CA HIS A 227 4.81 26.11 -20.25
C HIS A 227 4.46 26.23 -18.77
N GLU A 228 5.45 26.37 -17.88
CA GLU A 228 5.23 26.61 -16.45
C GLU A 228 4.53 27.95 -16.21
N LEU A 229 5.01 29.03 -16.85
CA LEU A 229 4.38 30.35 -16.79
C LEU A 229 2.93 30.32 -17.29
N PHE A 230 2.66 29.60 -18.39
CA PHE A 230 1.30 29.41 -18.90
C PHE A 230 0.40 28.71 -17.88
N VAL A 231 0.91 27.69 -17.18
CA VAL A 231 0.15 27.00 -16.12
C VAL A 231 -0.21 27.94 -14.99
N ASP A 232 0.71 28.82 -14.57
CA ASP A 232 0.44 29.78 -13.50
C ASP A 232 -0.55 30.87 -13.92
N GLN A 233 -0.41 31.42 -15.12
CA GLN A 233 -1.38 32.36 -15.69
C GLN A 233 -2.77 31.73 -15.82
N LEU A 234 -2.84 30.46 -16.24
CA LEU A 234 -4.10 29.74 -16.32
C LEU A 234 -4.72 29.53 -14.94
N ARG A 235 -3.94 29.16 -13.92
CA ARG A 235 -4.43 29.03 -12.54
C ARG A 235 -5.01 30.35 -12.03
N GLU A 236 -4.33 31.45 -12.30
CA GLU A 236 -4.78 32.79 -11.90
C GLU A 236 -6.06 33.19 -12.63
N LYS A 237 -6.13 32.97 -13.95
CA LYS A 237 -7.32 33.24 -14.77
C LYS A 237 -8.52 32.41 -14.34
N VAL A 238 -8.34 31.11 -14.08
CA VAL A 238 -9.40 30.23 -13.55
C VAL A 238 -9.83 30.71 -12.17
N GLY A 239 -8.89 31.07 -11.30
CA GLY A 239 -9.19 31.63 -9.97
C GLY A 239 -10.07 32.88 -10.05
N ARG A 240 -9.72 33.84 -10.91
CA ARG A 240 -10.53 35.04 -11.18
C ARG A 240 -11.91 34.68 -11.74
N GLY A 241 -11.98 33.82 -12.75
CA GLY A 241 -13.24 33.40 -13.35
C GLY A 241 -14.18 32.70 -12.36
N MET A 242 -13.63 31.90 -11.43
CA MET A 242 -14.40 31.30 -10.35
C MET A 242 -14.87 32.32 -9.32
N ASP A 243 -14.06 33.33 -8.97
CA ASP A 243 -14.47 34.42 -8.07
C ASP A 243 -15.57 35.27 -8.72
N ASP A 244 -15.46 35.58 -10.01
CA ASP A 244 -16.50 36.31 -10.75
C ASP A 244 -17.80 35.49 -10.86
N ALA A 245 -17.69 34.20 -11.17
CA ALA A 245 -18.85 33.30 -11.17
C ALA A 245 -19.48 33.19 -9.77
N PHE A 246 -18.67 33.15 -8.71
CA PHE A 246 -19.16 33.26 -7.34
C PHE A 246 -19.92 34.56 -7.13
N ARG A 247 -19.42 35.71 -7.57
CA ARG A 247 -20.12 37.00 -7.39
C ARG A 247 -21.43 37.06 -8.18
N GLN A 248 -21.49 36.44 -9.36
CA GLN A 248 -22.62 36.51 -10.30
C GLN A 248 -23.79 35.56 -10.01
N GLY A 249 -23.80 34.79 -8.93
CA GLY A 249 -24.89 33.83 -8.69
C GLY A 249 -24.64 32.44 -9.27
N LYS A 250 -23.56 32.23 -10.04
CA LYS A 250 -23.42 31.03 -10.85
C LYS A 250 -23.09 29.80 -9.99
N PRO A 251 -23.66 28.63 -10.32
CA PRO A 251 -23.35 27.39 -9.61
C PRO A 251 -21.90 26.96 -9.88
N LEU A 252 -21.08 26.89 -8.81
CA LEU A 252 -19.66 26.51 -8.91
C LEU A 252 -19.38 25.03 -8.69
N TYR A 253 -20.35 24.30 -8.15
CA TYR A 253 -20.22 22.90 -7.77
C TYR A 253 -21.55 22.18 -7.96
N LYS A 254 -21.47 20.84 -8.08
CA LYS A 254 -22.68 20.00 -8.14
C LYS A 254 -23.54 20.26 -6.88
N PRO A 255 -24.84 20.53 -7.03
CA PRO A 255 -25.72 20.78 -5.89
C PRO A 255 -25.70 19.61 -4.90
N SER A 256 -25.90 19.94 -3.62
CA SER A 256 -26.02 18.93 -2.57
C SER A 256 -27.42 18.31 -2.60
N TYR A 257 -27.59 17.15 -1.98
CA TYR A 257 -28.91 16.52 -1.81
C TYR A 257 -29.91 17.53 -1.22
N GLY A 258 -31.12 17.63 -1.75
CA GLY A 258 -32.07 18.71 -1.44
C GLY A 258 -32.14 19.82 -2.49
N TYR A 259 -31.18 19.85 -3.43
CA TYR A 259 -31.08 20.88 -4.47
C TYR A 259 -30.84 20.27 -5.86
N ALA A 260 -31.29 20.97 -6.90
CA ALA A 260 -31.05 20.65 -8.31
C ALA A 260 -30.61 21.88 -9.10
N LEU A 261 -30.11 21.66 -10.32
CA LEU A 261 -29.84 22.72 -11.29
C LEU A 261 -30.96 22.74 -12.31
N GLU A 262 -31.57 23.91 -12.50
CA GLU A 262 -32.57 24.15 -13.54
C GLU A 262 -32.09 25.24 -14.51
N PRO A 263 -32.36 25.11 -15.81
CA PRO A 263 -32.07 26.16 -16.78
C PRO A 263 -32.86 27.44 -16.47
N ILE A 264 -32.24 28.60 -16.64
CA ILE A 264 -32.90 29.88 -16.57
C ILE A 264 -33.61 30.12 -17.92
N LEU A 265 -34.87 30.52 -17.86
CA LEU A 265 -35.67 30.86 -19.02
C LEU A 265 -35.73 32.39 -19.19
N ASP A 266 -35.78 32.86 -20.42
CA ASP A 266 -36.09 34.26 -20.75
C ASP A 266 -37.59 34.53 -20.66
N ASP A 267 -37.98 35.78 -20.91
CA ASP A 267 -39.37 36.23 -20.87
C ASP A 267 -40.27 35.51 -21.90
N ASP A 268 -39.67 34.96 -22.95
CA ASP A 268 -40.35 34.19 -24.01
C ASP A 268 -40.38 32.67 -23.71
N GLY A 269 -39.85 32.25 -22.55
CA GLY A 269 -39.80 30.86 -22.11
C GLY A 269 -38.70 30.02 -22.77
N ALA A 270 -37.81 30.63 -23.54
CA ALA A 270 -36.65 29.98 -24.12
C ALA A 270 -35.48 29.94 -23.12
N THR A 271 -34.65 28.92 -23.19
CA THR A 271 -33.51 28.79 -22.26
C THR A 271 -32.43 29.82 -22.58
N ILE A 272 -32.05 30.61 -21.59
CA ILE A 272 -30.94 31.55 -21.71
C ILE A 272 -29.66 30.74 -21.89
N VAL A 273 -28.95 30.97 -22.99
CA VAL A 273 -27.66 30.36 -23.28
C VAL A 273 -26.53 31.35 -23.03
N SER A 274 -25.43 30.84 -22.49
CA SER A 274 -24.16 31.56 -22.35
C SER A 274 -23.50 31.78 -23.72
N GLN A 275 -22.46 32.63 -23.76
CA GLN A 275 -21.65 32.86 -24.97
C GLN A 275 -21.07 31.58 -25.58
N ASP A 276 -20.89 30.53 -24.77
CA ASP A 276 -20.38 29.21 -25.20
C ASP A 276 -21.51 28.24 -25.64
N GLY A 277 -22.75 28.74 -25.81
CA GLY A 277 -23.91 27.95 -26.23
C GLY A 277 -24.48 27.02 -25.14
N LYS A 278 -23.98 27.09 -23.90
CA LYS A 278 -24.47 26.27 -22.78
C LYS A 278 -25.62 26.97 -22.05
N PRO A 279 -26.68 26.24 -21.64
CA PRO A 279 -27.77 26.81 -20.87
C PRO A 279 -27.26 27.36 -19.53
N VAL A 280 -27.64 28.59 -19.20
CA VAL A 280 -27.37 29.19 -17.90
C VAL A 280 -28.29 28.51 -16.89
N GLN A 281 -27.73 28.05 -15.77
CA GLN A 281 -28.47 27.30 -14.76
C GLN A 281 -28.49 28.02 -13.42
N GLN A 282 -29.58 27.83 -12.68
CA GLN A 282 -29.75 28.27 -11.30
C GLN A 282 -29.97 27.08 -10.37
N VAL A 283 -29.64 27.27 -9.09
CA VAL A 283 -29.88 26.27 -8.05
C VAL A 283 -31.32 26.42 -7.55
N VAL A 284 -32.06 25.31 -7.49
CA VAL A 284 -33.43 25.27 -6.96
C VAL A 284 -33.56 24.21 -5.86
N ILE A 285 -34.53 24.37 -4.96
CA ILE A 285 -34.86 23.39 -3.93
C ILE A 285 -35.70 22.27 -4.55
N VAL A 286 -35.34 21.01 -4.32
CA VAL A 286 -36.19 19.86 -4.66
C VAL A 286 -37.05 19.52 -3.44
N PRO A 287 -38.39 19.73 -3.47
CA PRO A 287 -39.22 19.65 -2.27
C PRO A 287 -39.16 18.29 -1.56
N ALA A 288 -39.19 17.20 -2.32
CA ALA A 288 -39.15 15.83 -1.77
C ALA A 288 -37.81 15.54 -1.06
N GLU A 289 -36.69 15.89 -1.68
CA GLU A 289 -35.36 15.71 -1.08
C GLU A 289 -35.16 16.65 0.13
N ALA A 290 -35.65 17.89 0.04
CA ALA A 290 -35.59 18.87 1.13
C ALA A 290 -36.29 18.37 2.40
N GLU A 291 -37.40 17.62 2.27
CA GLU A 291 -38.07 17.01 3.41
C GLU A 291 -37.22 15.92 4.07
N GLN A 292 -36.49 15.12 3.28
CA GLN A 292 -35.55 14.14 3.83
C GLN A 292 -34.35 14.82 4.51
N VAL A 293 -33.90 15.97 4.03
CA VAL A 293 -32.90 16.80 4.73
C VAL A 293 -33.44 17.26 6.09
N ARG A 294 -34.69 17.77 6.16
CA ARG A 294 -35.32 18.12 7.45
C ARG A 294 -35.43 16.92 8.38
N ARG A 295 -35.85 15.76 7.86
CA ARG A 295 -35.92 14.50 8.61
C ARG A 295 -34.56 14.09 9.14
N MET A 296 -33.50 14.17 8.34
CA MET A 296 -32.12 13.90 8.76
C MET A 296 -31.70 14.78 9.95
N PHE A 297 -31.97 16.09 9.88
CA PHE A 297 -31.68 17.02 10.98
C PHE A 297 -32.49 16.70 12.23
N LYS A 298 -33.79 16.41 12.13
CA LYS A 298 -34.65 16.00 13.27
C LYS A 298 -34.19 14.69 13.90
N LEU A 299 -33.93 13.66 13.09
CA LEU A 299 -33.40 12.37 13.59
C LEU A 299 -32.08 12.55 14.36
N TYR A 300 -31.23 13.47 13.91
CA TYR A 300 -29.99 13.79 14.61
C TYR A 300 -30.23 14.65 15.86
N ALA A 301 -30.85 15.81 15.73
CA ALA A 301 -30.98 16.78 16.82
C ALA A 301 -31.97 16.31 17.90
N ASP A 302 -33.13 15.79 17.49
CA ASP A 302 -34.28 15.52 18.37
C ASP A 302 -34.23 14.08 18.88
N ASN A 303 -34.09 13.12 17.98
CA ASN A 303 -34.10 11.70 18.34
C ASN A 303 -32.74 11.19 18.83
N GLY A 304 -31.68 12.00 18.70
CA GLY A 304 -30.34 11.62 19.16
C GLY A 304 -29.71 10.50 18.34
N TRP A 305 -30.13 10.27 17.09
CA TRP A 305 -29.54 9.19 16.28
C TRP A 305 -28.10 9.51 15.87
N SER A 306 -27.28 8.48 15.72
CA SER A 306 -25.91 8.65 15.22
C SER A 306 -25.91 8.82 13.70
N PRO A 307 -24.94 9.55 13.11
CA PRO A 307 -24.86 9.70 11.65
C PRO A 307 -24.79 8.37 10.90
N ARG A 308 -24.19 7.33 11.51
CA ARG A 308 -24.17 5.97 10.97
C ARG A 308 -25.57 5.35 10.91
N ARG A 309 -26.34 5.44 11.99
CA ARG A 309 -27.70 4.90 12.04
C ARG A 309 -28.60 5.58 11.02
N ILE A 310 -28.47 6.89 10.85
CA ILE A 310 -29.21 7.65 9.84
C ILE A 310 -28.81 7.20 8.43
N ALA A 311 -27.52 7.03 8.15
CA ALA A 311 -27.05 6.53 6.85
C ALA A 311 -27.58 5.13 6.52
N GLN A 312 -27.60 4.21 7.49
CA GLN A 312 -28.15 2.86 7.32
C GLN A 312 -29.64 2.92 6.97
N LEU A 313 -30.43 3.66 7.74
CA LEU A 313 -31.85 3.86 7.46
C LEU A 313 -32.09 4.42 6.05
N PHE A 314 -31.33 5.45 5.67
CA PHE A 314 -31.50 6.11 4.37
C PHE A 314 -31.11 5.20 3.19
N ASN A 315 -30.14 4.31 3.39
CA ASN A 315 -29.75 3.31 2.41
C ASN A 315 -30.77 2.17 2.30
N GLU A 316 -31.32 1.73 3.43
CA GLU A 316 -32.39 0.71 3.49
C GLU A 316 -33.65 1.21 2.77
N GLU A 317 -33.99 2.48 2.97
CA GLU A 317 -35.14 3.14 2.32
C GLU A 317 -34.84 3.65 0.89
N GLN A 318 -33.61 3.51 0.40
CA GLN A 318 -33.18 3.94 -0.95
C GLN A 318 -33.50 5.41 -1.26
N ILE A 319 -33.25 6.32 -0.31
CA ILE A 319 -33.63 7.75 -0.39
C ILE A 319 -32.88 8.54 -1.48
N ASP A 320 -31.69 8.07 -1.90
CA ASP A 320 -30.91 8.68 -2.97
C ASP A 320 -30.46 7.57 -3.94
N ASP A 321 -30.89 7.67 -5.19
CA ASP A 321 -30.52 6.77 -6.28
C ASP A 321 -29.14 7.11 -6.86
N ARG A 322 -28.63 8.30 -6.58
CA ARG A 322 -27.35 8.80 -7.12
C ARG A 322 -26.13 8.28 -6.35
N GLN A 323 -26.25 8.08 -5.04
CA GLN A 323 -25.15 7.62 -4.18
C GLN A 323 -25.65 7.03 -2.85
N ALA A 324 -24.93 6.05 -2.32
CA ALA A 324 -25.19 5.52 -0.98
C ALA A 324 -24.77 6.51 0.12
N TRP A 325 -25.59 6.64 1.15
CA TRP A 325 -25.30 7.40 2.36
C TRP A 325 -24.22 6.71 3.20
N SER A 326 -23.33 7.51 3.78
CA SER A 326 -22.31 7.04 4.72
C SER A 326 -22.28 7.93 5.95
N ASN A 327 -21.67 7.44 7.03
CA ASN A 327 -21.47 8.25 8.25
C ASN A 327 -20.76 9.59 7.96
N THR A 328 -19.86 9.62 6.98
CA THR A 328 -19.15 10.85 6.57
C THR A 328 -20.07 11.78 5.78
N LEU A 329 -20.86 11.26 4.84
CA LEU A 329 -21.81 12.07 4.06
C LEU A 329 -22.86 12.72 4.96
N ILE A 330 -23.46 11.97 5.89
CA ILE A 330 -24.42 12.55 6.85
C ILE A 330 -23.76 13.63 7.71
N ARG A 331 -22.54 13.39 8.23
CA ARG A 331 -21.81 14.40 9.02
C ARG A 331 -21.53 15.67 8.20
N ASN A 332 -21.10 15.53 6.95
CA ASN A 332 -20.84 16.66 6.07
C ASN A 332 -22.13 17.42 5.71
N ALA A 333 -23.24 16.71 5.54
CA ALA A 333 -24.55 17.31 5.27
C ALA A 333 -25.05 18.12 6.49
N LEU A 334 -24.90 17.59 7.70
CA LEU A 334 -25.22 18.31 8.95
C LEU A 334 -24.37 19.56 9.17
N GLN A 335 -23.23 19.72 8.50
CA GLN A 335 -22.33 20.89 8.60
C GLN A 335 -22.43 21.83 7.39
N ARG A 336 -23.39 21.59 6.48
CA ARG A 336 -23.47 22.32 5.22
C ARG A 336 -24.32 23.57 5.37
N GLU A 337 -23.65 24.71 5.44
CA GLU A 337 -24.26 26.05 5.60
C GLU A 337 -25.28 26.40 4.51
N MET A 338 -25.18 25.77 3.33
CA MET A 338 -26.15 25.97 2.25
C MET A 338 -27.58 25.64 2.68
N TYR A 339 -27.78 24.64 3.56
CA TYR A 339 -29.12 24.31 4.08
C TYR A 339 -29.74 25.43 4.91
N ARG A 340 -28.91 26.34 5.44
CA ARG A 340 -29.32 27.55 6.15
C ARG A 340 -29.48 28.76 5.21
N GLY A 341 -29.28 28.56 3.90
CA GLY A 341 -29.30 29.61 2.90
C GLY A 341 -27.99 30.40 2.84
N ARG A 342 -26.85 29.81 3.22
CA ARG A 342 -25.55 30.50 3.18
C ARG A 342 -24.53 29.72 2.38
N GLU A 343 -24.08 30.30 1.28
CA GLU A 343 -23.07 29.69 0.43
C GLU A 343 -21.67 30.14 0.83
N ILE A 344 -20.79 29.18 1.10
CA ILE A 344 -19.38 29.44 1.43
C ILE A 344 -18.48 28.76 0.40
N TRP A 345 -17.70 29.56 -0.31
CA TRP A 345 -16.69 29.12 -1.27
C TRP A 345 -15.26 29.40 -0.76
N ASN A 346 -14.28 28.74 -1.39
CA ASN A 346 -12.86 28.89 -1.07
C ASN A 346 -12.44 28.47 0.36
N ARG A 347 -13.06 27.41 0.92
CA ARG A 347 -12.69 26.89 2.26
C ARG A 347 -11.39 26.11 2.30
N THR A 348 -10.99 25.51 1.17
CA THR A 348 -9.81 24.64 1.08
C THR A 348 -9.00 24.91 -0.18
N ALA A 349 -7.72 24.58 -0.12
CA ALA A 349 -6.80 24.58 -1.26
C ALA A 349 -6.14 23.21 -1.40
N LYS A 350 -5.85 22.80 -2.64
CA LYS A 350 -4.98 21.65 -2.90
C LYS A 350 -3.56 22.16 -3.07
N LYS A 351 -2.64 21.73 -2.20
CA LYS A 351 -1.21 21.98 -2.30
C LYS A 351 -0.50 20.69 -2.69
N MET A 352 0.30 20.75 -3.76
CA MET A 352 1.15 19.65 -4.17
C MET A 352 2.48 19.75 -3.43
N ASP A 353 2.90 18.65 -2.83
CA ASP A 353 4.24 18.50 -2.26
C ASP A 353 5.25 18.42 -3.42
N PRO A 354 6.26 19.30 -3.50
CA PRO A 354 7.17 19.34 -4.64
C PRO A 354 8.00 18.06 -4.83
N LEU A 355 8.33 17.37 -3.72
CA LEU A 355 9.23 16.21 -3.72
C LEU A 355 8.45 14.91 -3.96
N THR A 356 7.37 14.71 -3.22
CA THR A 356 6.56 13.48 -3.32
C THR A 356 5.49 13.54 -4.41
N LYS A 357 5.28 14.73 -5.01
CA LYS A 357 4.16 15.07 -5.91
C LYS A 357 2.78 14.75 -5.29
N ALA A 358 2.72 14.50 -3.98
CA ALA A 358 1.49 14.17 -3.28
C ALA A 358 0.63 15.42 -3.10
N ILE A 359 -0.66 15.33 -3.43
CA ILE A 359 -1.59 16.44 -3.28
C ILE A 359 -2.23 16.38 -1.89
N LYS A 360 -1.98 17.39 -1.06
CA LYS A 360 -2.61 17.58 0.24
C LYS A 360 -3.69 18.65 0.15
N THR A 361 -4.84 18.40 0.75
CA THR A 361 -5.88 19.42 0.92
C THR A 361 -5.62 20.15 2.23
N VAL A 362 -5.44 21.47 2.16
CA VAL A 362 -5.24 22.35 3.31
C VAL A 362 -6.44 23.26 3.47
N ASN A 363 -6.81 23.58 4.71
CA ASN A 363 -7.84 24.58 4.98
C ASN A 363 -7.26 25.97 4.71
N ARG A 364 -8.06 26.84 4.10
CA ARG A 364 -7.74 28.27 3.97
C ARG A 364 -8.21 29.00 5.22
N PRO A 365 -7.53 30.10 5.61
CA PRO A 365 -8.00 30.94 6.70
C PRO A 365 -9.36 31.57 6.34
N GLU A 366 -10.15 31.90 7.36
CA GLU A 366 -11.56 32.29 7.18
C GLU A 366 -11.75 33.64 6.46
N ASP A 367 -10.75 34.52 6.49
CA ASP A 367 -10.70 35.79 5.78
C ASP A 367 -10.59 35.62 4.26
N GLU A 368 -10.04 34.51 3.79
CA GLU A 368 -10.03 34.13 2.37
C GLU A 368 -11.36 33.51 1.90
N TRP A 369 -12.27 33.18 2.82
CA TRP A 369 -13.54 32.55 2.46
C TRP A 369 -14.47 33.56 1.79
N ARG A 370 -15.13 33.13 0.73
CA ARG A 370 -16.15 33.94 0.06
C ARG A 370 -17.51 33.47 0.52
N ILE A 371 -18.32 34.38 1.04
CA ILE A 371 -19.60 34.06 1.64
C ILE A 371 -20.70 34.88 0.97
N ARG A 372 -21.79 34.21 0.60
CA ARG A 372 -22.99 34.81 0.02
C ARG A 372 -24.23 34.31 0.74
N GLU A 373 -25.11 35.23 1.12
CA GLU A 373 -26.43 34.91 1.67
C GLU A 373 -27.43 34.65 0.53
N MET A 374 -28.17 33.55 0.64
CA MET A 374 -29.19 33.06 -0.30
C MET A 374 -30.43 32.57 0.47
N PRO A 375 -31.21 33.47 1.12
CA PRO A 375 -32.34 33.08 1.97
C PRO A 375 -33.41 32.26 1.25
N HIS A 376 -33.61 32.49 -0.05
CA HIS A 376 -34.57 31.76 -0.89
C HIS A 376 -34.22 30.28 -1.11
N LEU A 377 -32.96 29.88 -0.83
CA LEU A 377 -32.50 28.48 -0.92
C LEU A 377 -32.44 27.78 0.46
N ARG A 378 -33.03 28.37 1.50
CA ARG A 378 -33.00 27.80 2.84
C ARG A 378 -33.94 26.60 2.96
N ILE A 379 -33.42 25.48 3.50
CA ILE A 379 -34.19 24.26 3.79
C ILE A 379 -34.43 24.10 5.30
N ILE A 380 -33.45 24.50 6.12
CA ILE A 380 -33.41 24.32 7.57
C ILE A 380 -33.50 25.66 8.28
N ASP A 381 -34.35 25.75 9.30
CA ASP A 381 -34.46 26.92 10.17
C ASP A 381 -33.26 27.05 11.15
N ASP A 382 -33.09 28.22 11.76
CA ASP A 382 -31.93 28.54 12.60
C ASP A 382 -31.94 27.71 13.88
N GLU A 383 -33.15 27.40 14.38
CA GLU A 383 -33.34 26.69 15.64
C GLU A 383 -32.92 25.22 15.51
N LEU A 384 -33.42 24.51 14.49
CA LEU A 384 -33.05 23.12 14.19
C LEU A 384 -31.57 23.01 13.80
N TRP A 385 -31.03 23.98 13.05
CA TRP A 385 -29.60 24.05 12.76
C TRP A 385 -28.77 24.17 14.05
N GLN A 386 -29.11 25.14 14.91
CA GLN A 386 -28.37 25.41 16.14
C GLN A 386 -28.40 24.19 17.06
N ARG A 387 -29.56 23.52 17.22
CA ARG A 387 -29.67 22.29 18.02
C ARG A 387 -28.77 21.17 17.49
N ALA A 388 -28.67 21.00 16.17
CA ALA A 388 -27.76 20.04 15.56
C ALA A 388 -26.29 20.40 15.80
N GLN A 389 -25.89 21.67 15.62
CA GLN A 389 -24.51 22.11 15.86
C GLN A 389 -24.11 21.99 17.34
N ASP A 390 -25.00 22.37 18.26
CA ASP A 390 -24.76 22.29 19.71
C ASP A 390 -24.57 20.84 20.14
N ARG A 391 -25.40 19.92 19.63
CA ARG A 391 -25.20 18.49 19.86
C ARG A 391 -23.84 18.03 19.35
N MET A 392 -23.46 18.46 18.15
CA MET A 392 -22.17 18.09 17.56
C MET A 392 -20.99 18.61 18.39
N LYS A 393 -21.06 19.87 18.86
CA LYS A 393 -20.06 20.47 19.77
C LYS A 393 -19.97 19.71 21.09
N LYS A 394 -21.12 19.43 21.74
CA LYS A 394 -21.18 18.64 22.99
C LYS A 394 -20.51 17.27 22.84
N LEU A 395 -20.80 16.56 21.76
CA LEU A 395 -20.19 15.26 21.47
C LEU A 395 -18.70 15.35 21.14
N SER A 396 -18.26 16.41 20.47
CA SER A 396 -16.84 16.65 20.14
C SER A 396 -16.00 16.87 21.40
N VAL A 397 -16.50 17.66 22.35
CA VAL A 397 -15.84 17.94 23.65
C VAL A 397 -15.75 16.67 24.50
N ALA A 398 -16.77 15.82 24.48
CA ALA A 398 -16.79 14.56 25.23
C ALA A 398 -15.81 13.50 24.68
N TYR A 399 -15.50 13.52 23.37
CA TYR A 399 -14.66 12.49 22.72
C TYR A 399 -13.18 12.89 22.56
N ASN A 400 -12.83 14.17 22.65
CA ASN A 400 -11.46 14.70 22.57
C ASN A 400 -11.23 15.69 23.74
N PRO A 401 -10.95 15.21 24.97
CA PRO A 401 -10.54 16.08 26.05
C PRO A 401 -9.19 16.74 25.72
N ALA A 402 -9.00 17.99 26.15
CA ALA A 402 -7.85 18.84 25.84
C ALA A 402 -6.45 18.25 26.18
N ASN A 403 -6.39 17.09 26.84
CA ASN A 403 -5.17 16.37 27.24
C ASN A 403 -4.95 15.02 26.51
N SER A 404 -5.57 14.76 25.35
CA SER A 404 -5.20 13.57 24.57
C SER A 404 -3.88 13.80 23.83
N SER A 405 -2.76 13.41 24.45
CA SER A 405 -1.38 13.55 23.95
C SER A 405 -1.04 12.67 22.73
N ILE A 406 -2.04 12.20 21.97
CA ILE A 406 -1.82 11.34 20.81
C ILE A 406 -2.54 11.98 19.63
N THR A 407 -1.76 12.58 18.74
CA THR A 407 -2.28 13.14 17.50
C THR A 407 -2.96 12.05 16.68
N ARG A 408 -3.91 12.45 15.82
CA ARG A 408 -4.69 11.54 14.96
C ARG A 408 -3.80 10.64 14.09
N ASN A 409 -2.56 11.06 13.81
CA ASN A 409 -1.58 10.36 13.00
C ASN A 409 -0.69 9.39 13.79
N GLU A 410 -0.41 9.65 15.07
CA GLU A 410 0.34 8.71 15.95
C GLU A 410 -0.49 7.48 16.36
N GLY A 411 -1.82 7.55 16.22
CA GLY A 411 -2.73 6.44 16.53
C GLY A 411 -2.96 5.42 15.40
N HIS A 412 -2.34 5.60 14.24
CA HIS A 412 -2.31 4.56 13.20
C HIS A 412 -1.21 3.57 13.57
N ALA A 413 -1.59 2.40 14.08
CA ALA A 413 -0.67 1.30 14.26
C ALA A 413 0.12 1.07 12.96
N LYS A 414 1.45 1.11 13.05
CA LYS A 414 2.37 0.73 11.98
C LYS A 414 1.98 -0.69 11.55
N ARG A 415 1.30 -0.81 10.41
CA ARG A 415 0.83 -2.12 9.93
C ARG A 415 2.03 -2.90 9.43
N ILE A 416 2.11 -4.16 9.81
CA ILE A 416 3.17 -5.06 9.32
C ILE A 416 2.81 -5.60 7.93
N PHE A 417 1.51 -5.80 7.66
CA PHE A 417 1.00 -6.30 6.37
C PHE A 417 -0.11 -5.41 5.80
N ASN A 418 -0.37 -5.57 4.50
CA ASN A 418 -1.49 -4.95 3.82
C ASN A 418 -2.72 -5.88 3.81
N TYR A 419 -3.78 -5.49 4.51
CA TYR A 419 -5.02 -6.29 4.60
C TYR A 419 -6.10 -5.81 3.64
N PHE A 420 -6.74 -6.76 2.98
CA PHE A 420 -7.86 -6.55 2.07
C PHE A 420 -9.09 -7.30 2.56
N CYS A 421 -10.27 -6.76 2.29
CA CYS A 421 -11.53 -7.41 2.62
C CYS A 421 -11.76 -8.60 1.68
N TYR A 422 -11.97 -9.80 2.23
CA TYR A 422 -12.27 -10.99 1.42
C TYR A 422 -13.56 -10.81 0.59
N SER A 423 -14.60 -10.21 1.18
CA SER A 423 -15.92 -10.06 0.54
C SER A 423 -15.98 -9.03 -0.59
N CYS A 424 -15.21 -7.95 -0.56
CA CYS A 424 -15.31 -6.86 -1.54
C CYS A 424 -13.98 -6.45 -2.19
N GLY A 425 -12.88 -7.09 -1.83
CA GLY A 425 -11.54 -6.82 -2.37
C GLY A 425 -10.90 -5.48 -1.96
N ASN A 426 -11.65 -4.57 -1.33
CA ASN A 426 -11.13 -3.25 -0.96
C ASN A 426 -10.12 -3.32 0.20
N PRO A 427 -9.15 -2.39 0.25
CA PRO A 427 -8.25 -2.24 1.40
C PRO A 427 -9.02 -2.04 2.70
N MET A 428 -8.61 -2.73 3.76
CA MET A 428 -9.22 -2.56 5.08
C MET A 428 -8.62 -1.39 5.83
N TRP A 429 -9.41 -0.76 6.70
CA TRP A 429 -9.01 0.41 7.48
C TRP A 429 -8.73 0.06 8.94
N SER A 430 -7.78 0.78 9.56
CA SER A 430 -7.38 0.57 10.95
C SER A 430 -8.09 1.60 11.81
N GLY A 431 -8.96 1.12 12.68
CA GLY A 431 -9.66 1.94 13.65
C GLY A 431 -9.14 1.75 15.08
N ARG A 432 -9.65 2.59 15.97
CA ARG A 432 -9.46 2.42 17.41
C ARG A 432 -10.50 1.43 17.94
N GLY A 433 -10.04 0.34 18.54
CA GLY A 433 -10.86 -0.51 19.40
C GLY A 433 -10.90 0.05 20.84
N SER A 434 -11.54 -0.68 21.76
CA SER A 434 -11.66 -0.27 23.17
C SER A 434 -10.32 -0.23 23.90
N SER A 435 -9.40 -1.14 23.59
CA SER A 435 -8.07 -1.23 24.21
C SER A 435 -6.92 -1.42 23.23
N ARG A 436 -7.20 -1.86 22.00
CA ARG A 436 -6.21 -2.16 20.97
C ARG A 436 -6.68 -1.68 19.59
N PRO A 437 -5.76 -1.35 18.66
CA PRO A 437 -6.10 -1.10 17.26
C PRO A 437 -6.84 -2.28 16.63
N VAL A 438 -7.83 -1.99 15.80
CA VAL A 438 -8.64 -2.99 15.08
C VAL A 438 -8.63 -2.71 13.59
N VAL A 439 -8.82 -3.76 12.79
CA VAL A 439 -8.97 -3.69 11.33
C VAL A 439 -10.43 -3.97 10.97
N CYS A 440 -11.02 -3.17 10.09
CA CYS A 440 -12.39 -3.33 9.60
C CYS A 440 -12.53 -2.93 8.12
N CYS A 441 -13.52 -3.49 7.43
CA CYS A 441 -13.91 -3.03 6.09
C CYS A 441 -14.79 -1.78 6.22
N SER A 442 -14.43 -0.66 5.57
CA SER A 442 -15.25 0.56 5.59
C SER A 442 -16.62 0.33 4.95
N ARG A 443 -16.66 -0.33 3.79
CA ARG A 443 -17.91 -0.66 3.09
C ARG A 443 -18.80 -1.58 3.90
N GLY A 444 -18.25 -2.66 4.46
CA GLY A 444 -19.04 -3.57 5.30
C GLY A 444 -19.54 -2.92 6.59
N ARG A 445 -18.74 -2.03 7.20
CA ARG A 445 -19.17 -1.22 8.35
C ARG A 445 -20.36 -0.32 8.01
N ASP A 446 -20.34 0.33 6.85
CA ASP A 446 -21.38 1.27 6.42
C ASP A 446 -22.51 0.58 5.64
N GLY A 447 -22.46 -0.74 5.44
CA GLY A 447 -23.47 -1.51 4.69
C GLY A 447 -23.48 -1.23 3.18
N ILE A 448 -22.38 -0.70 2.63
CA ILE A 448 -22.28 -0.29 1.23
C ILE A 448 -22.15 -1.54 0.33
N ASP A 449 -22.91 -1.56 -0.77
CA ASP A 449 -22.91 -2.62 -1.80
C ASP A 449 -23.12 -4.05 -1.26
N GLY A 450 -23.82 -4.19 -0.13
CA GLY A 450 -24.09 -5.51 0.48
C GLY A 450 -22.84 -6.23 1.03
N CYS A 451 -21.74 -5.52 1.28
CA CYS A 451 -20.53 -6.14 1.83
C CYS A 451 -20.78 -6.74 3.22
N LYS A 452 -20.57 -8.05 3.37
CA LYS A 452 -20.87 -8.82 4.59
C LYS A 452 -19.85 -8.65 5.73
N MET A 453 -18.81 -7.84 5.53
CA MET A 453 -17.72 -7.61 6.49
C MET A 453 -18.05 -6.44 7.43
N ASP A 454 -19.11 -6.56 8.23
CA ASP A 454 -19.59 -5.51 9.15
C ASP A 454 -18.84 -5.45 10.51
N GLY A 455 -17.96 -6.43 10.77
CA GLY A 455 -17.19 -6.57 12.01
C GLY A 455 -15.78 -6.00 11.95
N SER A 456 -15.08 -6.06 13.09
CA SER A 456 -13.68 -5.67 13.22
C SER A 456 -12.87 -6.71 14.01
N LYS A 457 -11.60 -6.89 13.66
CA LYS A 457 -10.66 -7.80 14.36
C LYS A 457 -9.45 -7.04 14.88
N THR A 458 -8.95 -7.39 16.06
CA THR A 458 -7.75 -6.79 16.65
C THR A 458 -6.53 -6.98 15.75
N LEU A 459 -5.84 -5.89 15.43
CA LEU A 459 -4.69 -5.89 14.51
C LEU A 459 -3.59 -6.84 14.99
N SER A 460 -3.22 -6.76 16.27
CA SER A 460 -2.16 -7.60 16.84
C SER A 460 -2.43 -9.10 16.71
N HIS A 461 -3.70 -9.53 16.76
CA HIS A 461 -4.02 -10.95 16.57
C HIS A 461 -3.80 -11.40 15.12
N ILE A 462 -4.06 -10.53 14.14
CA ILE A 462 -3.80 -10.79 12.72
C ILE A 462 -2.30 -10.91 12.50
N ASP A 463 -1.53 -9.92 12.97
CA ASP A 463 -0.09 -9.86 12.82
C ASP A 463 0.61 -11.04 13.48
N GLN A 464 0.27 -11.33 14.73
CA GLN A 464 0.84 -12.46 15.45
C GLN A 464 0.50 -13.81 14.82
N SER A 465 -0.71 -13.98 14.25
CA SER A 465 -1.03 -15.23 13.56
C SER A 465 -0.18 -15.40 12.32
N LEU A 466 -0.06 -14.36 11.49
CA LEU A 466 0.74 -14.37 10.26
C LEU A 466 2.23 -14.57 10.56
N LEU A 467 2.78 -13.81 11.51
CA LEU A 467 4.19 -13.92 11.89
C LEU A 467 4.51 -15.29 12.48
N ASN A 468 3.65 -15.84 13.35
CA ASN A 468 3.87 -17.18 13.89
C ASN A 468 3.87 -18.24 12.80
N PHE A 469 2.99 -18.12 11.81
CA PHE A 469 2.96 -19.02 10.66
C PHE A 469 4.24 -18.91 9.83
N ILE A 470 4.64 -17.69 9.46
CA ILE A 470 5.84 -17.43 8.66
C ILE A 470 7.09 -17.97 9.37
N LEU A 471 7.30 -17.58 10.63
CA LEU A 471 8.46 -18.01 11.40
C LEU A 471 8.46 -19.51 11.64
N GLY A 472 7.29 -20.13 11.85
CA GLY A 472 7.19 -21.59 11.97
C GLY A 472 7.53 -22.32 10.66
N LYS A 473 7.15 -21.78 9.51
CA LYS A 473 7.52 -22.34 8.20
C LYS A 473 9.01 -22.18 7.89
N LEU A 474 9.59 -21.06 8.30
CA LEU A 474 11.03 -20.82 8.14
C LEU A 474 11.85 -21.69 9.11
N ALA A 475 11.36 -21.95 10.31
CA ALA A 475 12.01 -22.85 11.27
C ALA A 475 11.87 -24.35 10.91
N ASP A 476 11.00 -24.70 9.96
CA ASP A 476 10.80 -26.07 9.50
C ASP A 476 11.92 -26.49 8.55
N GLY A 477 12.88 -27.26 9.07
CA GLY A 477 14.01 -27.76 8.28
C GLY A 477 13.59 -28.62 7.08
N GLN A 478 12.43 -29.28 7.13
CA GLN A 478 11.92 -30.03 5.98
C GLN A 478 11.46 -29.08 4.87
N PHE A 479 10.76 -28.00 5.22
CA PHE A 479 10.35 -26.97 4.25
C PHE A 479 11.56 -26.35 3.54
N VAL A 480 12.61 -26.01 4.29
CA VAL A 480 13.85 -25.46 3.71
C VAL A 480 14.51 -26.49 2.77
N THR A 481 14.55 -27.75 3.18
CA THR A 481 15.11 -28.84 2.36
C THR A 481 14.33 -29.03 1.06
N ASP A 482 13.00 -29.03 1.12
CA ASP A 482 12.13 -29.17 -0.05
C ASP A 482 12.27 -27.99 -1.01
N LEU A 483 12.38 -26.77 -0.48
CA LEU A 483 12.62 -25.55 -1.25
C LEU A 483 13.95 -25.63 -2.01
N VAL A 484 15.02 -26.04 -1.33
CA VAL A 484 16.36 -26.21 -1.94
C VAL A 484 16.35 -27.33 -2.98
N ASN A 485 15.67 -28.44 -2.72
CA ASN A 485 15.55 -29.54 -3.68
C ASN A 485 14.79 -29.10 -4.94
N ALA A 486 13.71 -28.36 -4.80
CA ALA A 486 12.97 -27.79 -5.93
C ALA A 486 13.83 -26.83 -6.75
N ALA A 487 14.60 -25.95 -6.09
CA ALA A 487 15.55 -25.04 -6.73
C ALA A 487 16.63 -25.80 -7.51
N ASN A 488 17.27 -26.77 -6.86
CA ASN A 488 18.34 -27.57 -7.46
C ASN A 488 17.86 -28.44 -8.62
N LYS A 489 16.63 -28.96 -8.55
CA LYS A 489 16.00 -29.67 -9.66
C LYS A 489 15.86 -28.76 -10.87
N HIS A 490 15.37 -27.53 -10.67
CA HIS A 490 15.24 -26.54 -11.74
C HIS A 490 16.61 -26.16 -12.34
N LEU A 491 17.63 -25.95 -11.50
CA LEU A 491 19.01 -25.73 -11.96
C LEU A 491 19.55 -26.92 -12.77
N THR A 492 19.23 -28.15 -12.35
CA THR A 492 19.63 -29.37 -13.06
C THR A 492 18.95 -29.48 -14.42
N ASP A 493 17.65 -29.19 -14.50
CA ASP A 493 16.90 -29.21 -15.76
C ASP A 493 17.44 -28.16 -16.74
N LEU A 494 17.82 -26.98 -16.25
CA LEU A 494 18.52 -25.95 -17.06
C LEU A 494 19.91 -26.42 -17.53
N SER A 495 20.66 -27.13 -16.67
CA SER A 495 22.01 -27.64 -17.01
C SER A 495 22.01 -28.72 -18.10
N ARG A 496 20.86 -29.36 -18.35
CA ARG A 496 20.66 -30.41 -19.36
C ARG A 496 20.32 -29.85 -20.75
N ALA A 497 20.04 -28.55 -20.88
CA ALA A 497 19.85 -27.92 -22.17
C ALA A 497 21.18 -27.94 -22.97
N PRO A 498 21.16 -28.23 -24.29
CA PRO A 498 22.38 -28.26 -25.09
C PRO A 498 23.07 -26.90 -25.09
N LEU A 499 24.36 -26.91 -24.76
CA LEU A 499 25.17 -25.70 -24.69
C LEU A 499 25.37 -25.09 -26.09
N PRO A 500 25.21 -23.77 -26.27
CA PRO A 500 25.52 -23.11 -27.54
C PRO A 500 27.03 -23.21 -27.82
N ASN A 501 27.42 -23.64 -29.03
CA ASN A 501 28.82 -23.65 -29.45
C ASN A 501 29.34 -22.21 -29.64
N THR A 502 30.09 -21.70 -28.66
CA THR A 502 30.63 -20.34 -28.64
C THR A 502 31.92 -20.18 -29.45
N GLU A 503 32.59 -21.28 -29.82
CA GLU A 503 33.91 -21.27 -30.45
C GLU A 503 33.89 -20.58 -31.83
N VAL A 504 32.81 -20.81 -32.59
CA VAL A 504 32.57 -20.15 -33.89
C VAL A 504 32.31 -18.66 -33.71
N ILE A 505 31.61 -18.27 -32.64
CA ILE A 505 31.29 -16.87 -32.34
C ILE A 505 32.57 -16.11 -31.99
N THR A 506 33.43 -16.69 -31.15
CA THR A 506 34.71 -16.10 -30.74
C THR A 506 35.66 -15.90 -31.93
N GLN A 507 35.81 -16.90 -32.80
CA GLN A 507 36.63 -16.79 -34.01
C GLN A 507 36.09 -15.70 -34.97
N THR A 508 34.77 -15.55 -35.05
CA THR A 508 34.13 -14.52 -35.88
C THR A 508 34.36 -13.12 -35.30
N ILE A 509 34.32 -12.96 -33.98
CA ILE A 509 34.65 -11.70 -33.29
C ILE A 509 36.10 -11.30 -33.55
N GLU A 510 37.06 -12.24 -33.43
CA GLU A 510 38.48 -11.95 -33.66
C GLU A 510 38.77 -11.56 -35.10
N SER A 511 38.22 -12.27 -36.09
CA SER A 511 38.46 -11.97 -37.51
C SER A 511 37.90 -10.60 -37.92
N LYS A 512 36.72 -10.23 -37.41
CA LYS A 512 36.09 -8.93 -37.65
C LYS A 512 36.80 -7.81 -36.90
N SER A 513 37.27 -8.05 -35.68
CA SER A 513 38.06 -7.07 -34.92
C SER A 513 39.40 -6.77 -35.61
N LYS A 514 40.12 -7.81 -36.07
CA LYS A 514 41.35 -7.62 -36.88
C LYS A 514 41.10 -6.88 -38.19
N SER A 515 39.92 -7.08 -38.80
CA SER A 515 39.53 -6.32 -40.00
C SER A 515 39.28 -4.84 -39.69
N ILE A 516 38.68 -4.53 -38.54
CA ILE A 516 38.54 -3.15 -38.05
C ILE A 516 39.91 -2.52 -37.82
N ASP A 517 40.82 -3.20 -37.10
CA ASP A 517 42.13 -2.67 -36.77
C ASP A 517 42.98 -2.40 -38.02
N ARG A 518 42.90 -3.27 -39.03
CA ARG A 518 43.60 -3.08 -40.31
C ARG A 518 43.06 -1.88 -41.09
N ILE A 519 41.74 -1.69 -41.09
CA ILE A 519 41.11 -0.52 -41.73
C ILE A 519 41.49 0.75 -40.99
N VAL A 520 41.43 0.74 -39.66
CA VAL A 520 41.75 1.90 -38.82
C VAL A 520 43.24 2.28 -38.92
N GLY A 521 44.15 1.30 -38.93
CA GLY A 521 45.58 1.55 -39.12
C GLY A 521 45.97 2.03 -40.53
N SER A 522 45.07 1.87 -41.51
CA SER A 522 45.26 2.40 -42.87
C SER A 522 44.70 3.81 -43.05
N LEU A 523 44.01 4.37 -42.04
CA LEU A 523 43.39 5.70 -42.10
C LEU A 523 44.42 6.85 -42.05
N GLU A 524 45.67 6.58 -41.66
CA GLU A 524 46.74 7.59 -41.66
C GLU A 524 47.22 7.99 -43.08
N ALA A 525 46.75 7.29 -44.12
CA ALA A 525 47.19 7.48 -45.51
C ALA A 525 46.16 8.16 -46.43
N PHE A 526 45.03 8.66 -45.90
CA PHE A 526 43.97 9.30 -46.69
C PHE A 526 43.99 10.83 -46.48
N ASP A 527 44.19 11.59 -47.56
CA ASP A 527 44.34 13.06 -47.56
C ASP A 527 43.03 13.84 -47.88
N GLU A 528 41.93 13.17 -48.26
CA GLU A 528 40.65 13.82 -48.63
C GLU A 528 39.46 13.37 -47.77
N GLU A 529 38.61 14.32 -47.36
CA GLU A 529 37.49 14.14 -46.42
C GLU A 529 36.33 13.25 -46.96
N ASP A 530 36.10 13.23 -48.28
CA ASP A 530 34.94 12.55 -48.87
C ASP A 530 35.07 11.02 -48.92
N ASP A 531 36.30 10.49 -48.97
CA ASP A 531 36.57 9.03 -48.98
C ASP A 531 36.57 8.41 -47.58
N LEU A 532 36.55 9.22 -46.52
CA LEU A 532 36.54 8.76 -45.12
C LEU A 532 35.15 8.28 -44.67
N VAL A 533 34.07 8.86 -45.21
CA VAL A 533 32.69 8.55 -44.78
C VAL A 533 32.30 7.08 -45.04
N PRO A 534 32.55 6.48 -46.22
CA PRO A 534 32.23 5.08 -46.46
C PRO A 534 33.08 4.12 -45.60
N VAL A 535 34.33 4.48 -45.32
CA VAL A 535 35.24 3.70 -44.49
C VAL A 535 34.77 3.71 -43.03
N LEU A 536 34.38 4.87 -42.50
CA LEU A 536 33.83 5.02 -41.16
C LEU A 536 32.49 4.27 -41.01
N GLN A 537 31.62 4.31 -42.02
CA GLN A 537 30.37 3.51 -42.03
C GLN A 537 30.64 2.00 -41.99
N LYS A 538 31.65 1.53 -42.73
CA LYS A 538 32.05 0.12 -42.74
C LYS A 538 32.63 -0.32 -41.40
N VAL A 539 33.45 0.53 -40.77
CA VAL A 539 33.98 0.28 -39.42
C VAL A 539 32.85 0.29 -38.37
N ALA A 540 31.91 1.22 -38.45
CA ALA A 540 30.76 1.29 -37.56
C ALA A 540 29.88 0.03 -37.67
N LYS A 541 29.64 -0.46 -38.89
CA LYS A 541 28.92 -1.72 -39.14
C LYS A 541 29.66 -2.92 -38.53
N LEU A 542 30.96 -3.05 -38.77
CA LEU A 542 31.75 -4.14 -38.20
C LEU A 542 31.80 -4.07 -36.67
N ARG A 543 31.89 -2.87 -36.07
CA ARG A 543 31.84 -2.68 -34.61
C ARG A 543 30.49 -3.10 -34.02
N LYS A 544 29.39 -2.76 -34.71
CA LYS A 544 28.04 -3.18 -34.32
C LYS A 544 27.90 -4.70 -34.35
N GLU A 545 28.35 -5.34 -35.44
CA GLU A 545 28.34 -6.81 -35.56
C GLU A 545 29.19 -7.48 -34.48
N VAL A 546 30.36 -6.91 -34.16
CA VAL A 546 31.20 -7.39 -33.04
C VAL A 546 30.49 -7.23 -31.69
N SER A 547 29.79 -6.12 -31.46
CA SER A 547 29.03 -5.90 -30.22
C SER A 547 27.86 -6.87 -30.07
N GLU A 548 27.12 -7.15 -31.16
CA GLU A 548 26.03 -8.13 -31.18
C GLU A 548 26.56 -9.54 -30.92
N LEU A 549 27.64 -9.93 -31.59
CA LEU A 549 28.29 -11.22 -31.36
C LEU A 549 28.84 -11.34 -29.92
N LYS A 550 29.38 -10.26 -29.34
CA LYS A 550 29.78 -10.23 -27.92
C LYS A 550 28.59 -10.39 -26.98
N SER A 551 27.45 -9.77 -27.27
CA SER A 551 26.25 -9.91 -26.44
C SER A 551 25.66 -11.34 -26.50
N LEU A 552 25.66 -11.95 -27.69
CA LEU A 552 25.29 -13.35 -27.90
C LEU A 552 26.29 -14.29 -27.21
N GLN A 553 27.57 -13.97 -27.27
CA GLN A 553 28.61 -14.67 -26.55
C GLN A 553 28.38 -14.57 -25.04
N THR A 554 28.10 -13.38 -24.48
CA THR A 554 27.81 -13.22 -23.04
C THR A 554 26.54 -13.94 -22.63
N ALA A 555 25.47 -13.89 -23.41
CA ALA A 555 24.23 -14.63 -23.13
C ALA A 555 24.45 -16.16 -23.21
N ALA A 556 25.25 -16.61 -24.18
CA ALA A 556 25.68 -18.00 -24.27
C ALA A 556 26.58 -18.38 -23.07
N GLU A 557 27.55 -17.55 -22.69
CA GLU A 557 28.45 -17.76 -21.55
C GLU A 557 27.69 -17.75 -20.20
N GLN A 558 26.66 -16.92 -20.06
CA GLN A 558 25.73 -16.94 -18.93
C GLN A 558 24.91 -18.23 -18.91
N SER A 559 24.52 -18.77 -20.07
CA SER A 559 23.92 -20.11 -20.17
C SER A 559 24.93 -21.26 -19.94
N HIS A 560 26.22 -21.01 -20.16
CA HIS A 560 27.34 -21.92 -19.87
C HIS A 560 27.72 -21.95 -18.39
N THR A 561 27.20 -21.03 -17.58
CA THR A 561 27.51 -21.00 -16.15
C THR A 561 26.83 -22.20 -15.50
N ARG A 562 27.57 -23.31 -15.39
CA ARG A 562 27.19 -24.45 -14.55
C ARG A 562 27.25 -24.00 -13.11
N VAL A 563 26.14 -23.43 -12.67
CA VAL A 563 25.96 -22.97 -11.31
C VAL A 563 25.94 -24.22 -10.41
N ALA A 564 26.79 -24.22 -9.38
CA ALA A 564 26.82 -25.31 -8.41
C ALA A 564 25.47 -25.40 -7.68
N PRO A 565 24.98 -26.61 -7.33
CA PRO A 565 23.74 -26.75 -6.59
C PRO A 565 23.80 -25.97 -5.26
N ILE A 566 22.68 -25.35 -4.90
CA ILE A 566 22.50 -24.69 -3.61
C ILE A 566 22.65 -25.74 -2.52
N ARG A 567 23.59 -25.53 -1.60
CA ARG A 567 23.77 -26.44 -0.49
C ARG A 567 22.69 -26.18 0.59
N PRO A 568 22.05 -27.22 1.15
CA PRO A 568 21.02 -27.05 2.17
C PRO A 568 21.47 -26.29 3.42
N ASP A 569 22.74 -26.39 3.81
CA ASP A 569 23.34 -25.67 4.94
C ASP A 569 23.38 -24.16 4.70
N GLN A 570 23.77 -23.71 3.49
CA GLN A 570 23.76 -22.28 3.12
C GLN A 570 22.35 -21.68 3.12
N ALA A 571 21.36 -22.44 2.66
CA ALA A 571 19.97 -21.99 2.69
C ALA A 571 19.43 -21.92 4.12
N ALA A 572 19.81 -22.88 4.98
CA ALA A 572 19.44 -22.87 6.39
C ALA A 572 20.03 -21.67 7.15
N GLU A 573 21.27 -21.27 6.85
CA GLU A 573 21.91 -20.06 7.41
C GLU A 573 21.13 -18.79 7.03
N LEU A 574 20.80 -18.60 5.75
CA LEU A 574 20.01 -17.45 5.27
C LEU A 574 18.62 -17.37 5.93
N VAL A 575 18.00 -18.52 6.19
CA VAL A 575 16.70 -18.61 6.87
C VAL A 575 16.81 -18.32 8.38
N ALA A 576 17.90 -18.74 9.02
CA ALA A 576 18.19 -18.38 10.41
C ALA A 576 18.39 -16.86 10.56
N ASP A 577 19.10 -16.24 9.62
CA ASP A 577 19.31 -14.80 9.57
C ASP A 577 18.02 -14.01 9.32
N LEU A 578 17.13 -14.52 8.45
CA LEU A 578 15.81 -13.94 8.25
C LEU A 578 15.02 -13.89 9.56
N SER A 579 15.06 -14.98 10.31
CA SER A 579 14.39 -15.08 11.60
C SER A 579 14.93 -14.04 12.60
N GLU A 580 16.22 -13.74 12.54
CA GLU A 580 16.87 -12.70 13.35
C GLU A 580 16.57 -11.27 12.85
N LEU A 581 16.50 -11.05 11.54
CA LEU A 581 16.19 -9.75 10.93
C LEU A 581 14.73 -9.34 11.22
N LEU A 582 13.80 -10.28 11.06
CA LEU A 582 12.39 -10.10 11.43
C LEU A 582 12.21 -9.84 12.94
N TYR A 583 13.18 -10.27 13.75
CA TYR A 583 13.19 -10.09 15.20
C TYR A 583 13.66 -8.69 15.62
N ARG A 584 14.64 -8.09 14.92
CA ARG A 584 15.29 -6.83 15.33
C ARG A 584 14.65 -5.54 14.82
N ASP A 585 14.04 -5.54 13.63
CA ASP A 585 13.48 -4.31 13.03
C ASP A 585 12.13 -4.57 12.34
N THR A 586 11.05 -4.13 12.99
CA THR A 586 9.67 -4.27 12.47
C THR A 586 9.34 -3.27 11.36
N GLU A 587 10.08 -2.16 11.21
CA GLU A 587 9.83 -1.14 10.18
C GLU A 587 10.56 -1.44 8.88
N ALA A 588 11.81 -1.89 8.93
CA ALA A 588 12.54 -2.36 7.74
C ALA A 588 11.89 -3.62 7.13
N SER A 589 11.17 -4.40 7.94
CA SER A 589 10.56 -5.67 7.55
C SER A 589 9.27 -5.56 6.71
N ASN A 590 8.61 -4.40 6.60
CA ASN A 590 7.30 -4.33 5.92
C ASN A 590 7.37 -4.72 4.43
N ARG A 591 8.38 -4.22 3.69
CA ARG A 591 8.57 -4.54 2.26
C ARG A 591 8.84 -6.03 2.05
N VAL A 592 9.72 -6.58 2.89
CA VAL A 592 10.15 -7.99 2.88
C VAL A 592 8.98 -8.92 3.25
N LEU A 593 8.28 -8.63 4.34
CA LEU A 593 7.12 -9.39 4.81
C LEU A 593 5.94 -9.32 3.84
N SER A 594 5.70 -8.17 3.21
CA SER A 594 4.64 -8.04 2.19
C SER A 594 4.96 -8.84 0.92
N ALA A 595 6.24 -8.98 0.56
CA ALA A 595 6.66 -9.85 -0.53
C ALA A 595 6.47 -11.34 -0.21
N LEU A 596 6.65 -11.75 1.05
CA LEU A 596 6.44 -13.15 1.49
C LEU A 596 5.00 -13.62 1.33
N VAL A 597 4.02 -12.78 1.71
CA VAL A 597 2.61 -13.19 1.79
C VAL A 597 1.73 -12.62 0.67
N GLY A 598 2.25 -11.68 -0.12
CA GLY A 598 1.47 -10.98 -1.12
C GLY A 598 0.24 -10.28 -0.55
N ARG A 599 -0.94 -10.46 -1.18
CA ARG A 599 -2.20 -9.84 -0.75
C ARG A 599 -2.89 -10.68 0.33
N VAL A 600 -2.86 -10.21 1.58
CA VAL A 600 -3.58 -10.83 2.69
C VAL A 600 -5.05 -10.43 2.69
N ARG A 601 -5.95 -11.39 2.41
CA ARG A 601 -7.41 -11.18 2.45
C ARG A 601 -8.00 -11.69 3.76
N ILE A 602 -8.70 -10.84 4.48
CA ILE A 602 -9.29 -11.16 5.78
C ILE A 602 -10.78 -11.47 5.61
N GLU A 603 -11.18 -12.61 6.16
CA GLU A 603 -12.56 -13.09 6.15
C GLU A 603 -13.08 -13.22 7.59
N ARG A 604 -14.35 -12.84 7.77
CA ARG A 604 -15.12 -13.19 8.96
C ARG A 604 -15.88 -14.49 8.67
N GLY A 605 -15.51 -15.54 9.38
CA GLY A 605 -16.16 -16.84 9.29
C GLY A 605 -17.34 -16.97 10.25
N GLU A 606 -17.55 -18.20 10.70
CA GLU A 606 -18.70 -18.62 11.50
C GLU A 606 -18.78 -17.91 12.87
N GLN A 607 -20.01 -17.72 13.33
CA GLN A 607 -20.29 -17.17 14.65
C GLN A 607 -20.14 -18.26 15.72
N ILE A 608 -19.21 -18.05 16.66
CA ILE A 608 -18.96 -18.98 17.78
C ILE A 608 -19.89 -18.64 18.96
N SER A 609 -20.18 -17.36 19.19
CA SER A 609 -21.09 -16.90 20.25
C SER A 609 -21.72 -15.55 19.89
N GLN A 610 -22.66 -15.05 20.71
CA GLN A 610 -23.38 -13.79 20.46
C GLN A 610 -22.48 -12.59 20.07
N ARG A 611 -21.19 -12.59 20.47
CA ARG A 611 -20.24 -11.51 20.14
C ARG A 611 -18.89 -11.99 19.56
N ARG A 612 -18.71 -13.29 19.27
CA ARG A 612 -17.42 -13.82 18.77
C ARG A 612 -17.61 -14.59 17.47
N PHE A 613 -16.73 -14.33 16.52
CA PHE A 613 -16.66 -14.98 15.22
C PHE A 613 -15.27 -15.59 15.03
N LYS A 614 -15.18 -16.66 14.23
CA LYS A 614 -13.91 -17.09 13.65
C LYS A 614 -13.48 -16.11 12.57
N TRP A 615 -12.16 -15.98 12.39
CA TRP A 615 -11.57 -15.08 11.41
C TRP A 615 -10.45 -15.81 10.69
N TYR A 616 -10.33 -15.57 9.39
CA TYR A 616 -9.36 -16.24 8.52
C TYR A 616 -8.55 -15.23 7.73
N ALA A 617 -7.28 -15.54 7.49
CA ALA A 617 -6.39 -14.81 6.60
C ALA A 617 -6.02 -15.72 5.41
N HIS A 618 -6.36 -15.25 4.21
CA HIS A 618 -6.07 -15.94 2.94
C HIS A 618 -4.95 -15.21 2.22
N PHE A 619 -3.86 -15.91 1.89
CA PHE A 619 -2.68 -15.31 1.27
C PHE A 619 -1.82 -16.36 0.54
N SER A 620 -0.87 -15.93 -0.30
CA SER A 620 0.08 -16.81 -0.97
C SER A 620 1.45 -16.66 -0.34
N PHE A 621 2.06 -17.74 0.15
CA PHE A 621 3.40 -17.70 0.75
C PHE A 621 4.49 -17.99 -0.29
N ASN A 622 5.50 -17.11 -0.40
CA ASN A 622 6.66 -17.26 -1.28
C ASN A 622 7.95 -16.79 -0.57
N ALA A 623 8.86 -17.72 -0.27
CA ALA A 623 10.09 -17.44 0.46
C ALA A 623 11.24 -16.89 -0.41
N VAL A 624 11.20 -17.08 -1.74
CA VAL A 624 12.33 -16.81 -2.66
C VAL A 624 12.73 -15.32 -2.70
N PRO A 625 11.81 -14.35 -2.86
CA PRO A 625 12.17 -12.93 -2.92
C PRO A 625 12.92 -12.43 -1.68
N VAL A 626 12.70 -13.08 -0.54
CA VAL A 626 13.34 -12.70 0.71
C VAL A 626 14.73 -13.33 0.88
N LEU A 627 14.93 -14.56 0.40
CA LEU A 627 16.25 -15.18 0.36
C LEU A 627 17.21 -14.38 -0.52
N VAL A 628 16.73 -13.82 -1.64
CA VAL A 628 17.49 -12.89 -2.50
C VAL A 628 17.95 -11.67 -1.73
N GLU A 629 17.03 -11.01 -1.02
CA GLU A 629 17.30 -9.76 -0.31
C GLU A 629 18.34 -9.96 0.80
N ILE A 630 18.28 -11.08 1.52
CA ILE A 630 19.26 -11.41 2.56
C ILE A 630 20.60 -11.77 1.95
N ALA A 631 20.62 -12.58 0.89
CA ALA A 631 21.85 -12.95 0.21
C ALA A 631 22.60 -11.70 -0.29
N ARG A 632 21.88 -10.72 -0.86
CA ARG A 632 22.42 -9.40 -1.24
C ARG A 632 23.06 -8.67 -0.09
N GLN A 633 22.35 -8.53 1.04
CA GLN A 633 22.84 -7.81 2.21
C GLN A 633 24.10 -8.44 2.79
N LYS A 634 24.25 -9.76 2.68
CA LYS A 634 25.39 -10.50 3.20
C LYS A 634 26.51 -10.75 2.18
N SER A 635 26.35 -10.30 0.93
CA SER A 635 27.30 -10.59 -0.16
C SER A 635 27.61 -12.09 -0.28
N CYS A 636 26.58 -12.93 -0.13
CA CYS A 636 26.75 -14.38 -0.19
C CYS A 636 27.17 -14.81 -1.61
N PRO A 637 28.04 -15.83 -1.77
CA PRO A 637 28.38 -16.38 -3.09
C PRO A 637 27.16 -16.92 -3.87
N SER A 638 26.06 -17.20 -3.16
CA SER A 638 24.79 -17.67 -3.72
C SER A 638 23.83 -16.54 -4.13
N THR A 639 24.21 -15.26 -3.99
CA THR A 639 23.35 -14.10 -4.31
C THR A 639 22.90 -14.14 -5.77
N ASP A 640 23.86 -14.27 -6.69
CA ASP A 640 23.60 -14.35 -8.13
C ASP A 640 22.69 -15.55 -8.47
N MET A 641 22.77 -16.64 -7.70
CA MET A 641 21.90 -17.82 -7.87
C MET A 641 20.46 -17.53 -7.47
N TRP A 642 20.25 -16.90 -6.31
CA TRP A 642 18.92 -16.56 -5.83
C TRP A 642 18.27 -15.50 -6.73
N GLU A 643 19.03 -14.52 -7.21
CA GLU A 643 18.58 -13.54 -8.21
C GLU A 643 18.16 -14.22 -9.52
N PHE A 644 19.02 -15.10 -10.04
CA PHE A 644 18.75 -15.89 -11.24
C PHE A 644 17.45 -16.72 -11.12
N LEU A 645 17.23 -17.29 -9.94
CA LEU A 645 16.03 -18.06 -9.62
C LEU A 645 14.80 -17.15 -9.46
N SER A 646 14.92 -15.98 -8.83
CA SER A 646 13.81 -15.04 -8.64
C SER A 646 13.16 -14.58 -9.96
N ASP A 647 13.96 -14.42 -11.01
CA ASP A 647 13.50 -13.90 -12.30
C ASP A 647 12.82 -14.95 -13.21
N ARG A 648 12.88 -16.25 -12.88
CA ARG A 648 12.48 -17.33 -13.81
C ARG A 648 11.28 -18.19 -13.40
N SER A 649 10.42 -17.70 -12.50
CA SER A 649 9.09 -18.29 -12.23
C SER A 649 9.09 -19.80 -11.94
N TRP A 650 10.10 -20.33 -11.24
CA TRP A 650 10.07 -21.70 -10.69
C TRP A 650 9.24 -21.69 -9.38
N THR A 651 7.96 -21.32 -9.47
CA THR A 651 7.21 -20.87 -8.28
C THR A 651 6.80 -22.00 -7.33
N THR A 652 7.02 -21.77 -6.04
CA THR A 652 6.46 -22.49 -4.87
C THR A 652 5.43 -21.60 -4.15
N GLU A 653 4.47 -21.02 -4.88
CA GLU A 653 3.39 -20.26 -4.24
C GLU A 653 2.41 -21.21 -3.56
N PHE A 654 2.33 -21.14 -2.22
CA PHE A 654 1.38 -21.95 -1.46
C PHE A 654 0.17 -21.10 -1.03
N PRO A 655 -1.02 -21.31 -1.63
CA PRO A 655 -2.23 -20.67 -1.13
C PRO A 655 -2.48 -21.18 0.29
N THR A 656 -2.54 -20.24 1.24
CA THR A 656 -2.65 -20.52 2.66
C THR A 656 -3.93 -19.90 3.19
N ASN A 657 -4.69 -20.70 3.93
CA ASN A 657 -5.83 -20.25 4.73
C ASN A 657 -5.49 -20.44 6.21
N LEU A 658 -5.29 -19.33 6.92
CA LEU A 658 -4.82 -19.30 8.30
C LEU A 658 -5.93 -18.80 9.24
N GLU A 659 -6.26 -19.57 10.28
CA GLU A 659 -7.16 -19.09 11.34
C GLU A 659 -6.48 -18.02 12.22
N ILE A 660 -7.17 -16.89 12.42
CA ILE A 660 -6.68 -15.76 13.19
C ILE A 660 -7.12 -15.88 14.65
N ARG A 661 -6.15 -16.20 15.52
CA ARG A 661 -6.35 -16.37 16.96
C ARG A 661 -5.53 -15.39 17.80
N SER A 662 -5.80 -15.40 19.10
CA SER A 662 -4.97 -14.74 20.09
C SER A 662 -4.00 -15.74 20.70
N PHE A 663 -2.79 -15.29 21.02
CA PHE A 663 -1.78 -16.08 21.71
C PHE A 663 -1.70 -15.65 23.18
N THR A 664 -1.60 -16.63 24.08
CA THR A 664 -1.42 -16.41 25.52
C THR A 664 0.02 -16.02 25.84
N THR A 665 0.24 -15.42 27.02
CA THR A 665 1.59 -15.14 27.53
C THR A 665 2.44 -16.42 27.58
N ALA A 666 1.85 -17.52 28.06
CA ALA A 666 2.56 -18.78 28.26
C ALA A 666 3.03 -19.38 26.93
N GLU A 667 2.22 -19.31 25.87
CA GLU A 667 2.62 -19.74 24.52
C GLU A 667 3.82 -18.94 24.02
N ILE A 668 3.74 -17.60 24.08
CA ILE A 668 4.80 -16.69 23.59
C ILE A 668 6.11 -16.91 24.37
N LEU A 669 6.04 -17.10 25.70
CA LEU A 669 7.22 -17.23 26.55
C LEU A 669 7.73 -18.67 26.73
N SER A 670 7.06 -19.67 26.13
CA SER A 670 7.35 -21.10 26.32
C SER A 670 8.82 -21.45 26.14
N LYS A 671 9.45 -21.01 25.04
CA LYS A 671 10.88 -21.21 24.77
C LYS A 671 11.77 -20.53 25.81
N THR A 672 11.58 -19.24 26.03
CA THR A 672 12.42 -18.47 26.98
C THR A 672 12.36 -19.03 28.38
N VAL A 673 11.16 -19.42 28.84
CA VAL A 673 10.98 -20.06 30.14
C VAL A 673 11.68 -21.41 30.21
N ALA A 674 11.58 -22.22 29.15
CA ALA A 674 12.25 -23.52 29.08
C ALA A 674 13.78 -23.38 29.07
N ASP A 675 14.33 -22.44 28.31
CA ASP A 675 15.76 -22.17 28.24
C ASP A 675 16.30 -21.74 29.62
N MET A 676 15.62 -20.81 30.29
CA MET A 676 16.01 -20.38 31.64
C MET A 676 15.89 -21.51 32.67
N TYR A 677 14.87 -22.36 32.56
CA TYR A 677 14.70 -23.50 33.46
C TYR A 677 15.80 -24.55 33.26
N SER A 678 16.14 -24.85 32.00
CA SER A 678 17.24 -25.75 31.64
C SER A 678 18.61 -25.20 32.07
N ALA A 679 18.79 -23.88 32.09
CA ALA A 679 19.97 -23.21 32.64
C ALA A 679 20.05 -23.24 34.17
N GLY A 680 19.08 -23.88 34.85
CA GLY A 680 19.09 -24.06 36.31
C GLY A 680 18.33 -22.99 37.09
N SER A 681 17.68 -22.03 36.43
CA SER A 681 16.86 -21.04 37.14
C SER A 681 15.58 -21.66 37.71
N SER A 682 15.34 -21.41 39.01
CA SER A 682 14.09 -21.83 39.66
C SER A 682 12.87 -21.13 39.04
N ARG A 683 11.70 -21.79 39.06
CA ARG A 683 10.42 -21.23 38.59
C ARG A 683 10.13 -19.81 39.13
N ASN A 684 10.44 -19.58 40.40
CA ASN A 684 10.24 -18.26 41.03
C ASN A 684 11.23 -17.21 40.50
N ASN A 685 12.47 -17.57 40.21
CA ASN A 685 13.43 -16.64 39.60
C ASN A 685 13.00 -16.28 38.18
N ILE A 686 12.53 -17.26 37.40
CA ILE A 686 12.01 -17.04 36.04
C ILE A 686 10.80 -16.10 36.08
N ALA A 687 9.82 -16.39 36.95
CA ALA A 687 8.64 -15.56 37.15
C ALA A 687 8.99 -14.10 37.47
N ILE A 688 9.93 -13.88 38.38
CA ILE A 688 10.41 -12.54 38.75
C ILE A 688 11.10 -11.86 37.56
N SER A 689 12.02 -12.56 36.89
CA SER A 689 12.82 -11.98 35.79
C SER A 689 11.98 -11.59 34.57
N LEU A 690 10.93 -12.35 34.28
CA LEU A 690 10.00 -12.08 33.17
C LEU A 690 8.78 -11.26 33.60
N ALA A 691 8.70 -10.88 34.88
CA ALA A 691 7.57 -10.17 35.48
C ALA A 691 6.20 -10.83 35.22
N ILE A 692 6.13 -12.15 35.35
CA ILE A 692 4.93 -12.99 35.17
C ILE A 692 4.62 -13.78 36.44
N ASP A 693 3.40 -14.29 36.56
CA ASP A 693 3.02 -15.16 37.67
C ASP A 693 3.56 -16.59 37.49
N SER A 694 3.76 -17.30 38.60
CA SER A 694 4.29 -18.66 38.59
C SER A 694 3.42 -19.66 37.82
N ARG A 695 2.09 -19.44 37.73
CA ARG A 695 1.21 -20.34 36.94
C ARG A 695 1.45 -20.17 35.45
N THR A 696 1.76 -18.96 34.99
CA THR A 696 2.18 -18.70 33.61
C THR A 696 3.52 -19.39 33.30
N VAL A 697 4.47 -19.44 34.24
CA VAL A 697 5.73 -20.20 34.10
C VAL A 697 5.44 -21.70 33.97
N ASP A 698 4.59 -22.26 34.83
CA ASP A 698 4.22 -23.67 34.78
C ASP A 698 3.49 -24.03 33.49
N ALA A 699 2.57 -23.17 33.02
CA ALA A 699 1.88 -23.36 31.75
C ALA A 699 2.87 -23.31 30.57
N ALA A 700 3.82 -22.37 30.58
CA ALA A 700 4.86 -22.26 29.56
C ALA A 700 5.76 -23.51 29.50
N LEU A 701 6.16 -24.06 30.65
CA LEU A 701 6.93 -25.31 30.72
C LEU A 701 6.14 -26.52 30.23
N ARG A 702 4.83 -26.60 30.55
CA ARG A 702 3.95 -27.67 30.05
C ARG A 702 3.83 -27.64 28.54
N LEU A 703 3.48 -26.49 27.98
CA LEU A 703 3.36 -26.30 26.52
C LEU A 703 4.67 -26.68 25.80
N TRP A 704 5.82 -26.29 26.37
CA TRP A 704 7.11 -26.68 25.82
C TRP A 704 7.34 -28.20 25.86
N GLY A 705 6.99 -28.85 26.98
CA GLY A 705 7.09 -30.29 27.16
C GLY A 705 6.16 -31.08 26.23
N ASP A 706 4.97 -30.58 25.97
CA ASP A 706 3.97 -31.18 25.08
C ASP A 706 4.33 -31.06 23.58
N GLY A 707 5.45 -30.38 23.26
CA GLY A 707 5.90 -30.18 21.90
C GLY A 707 5.25 -28.99 21.18
N GLU A 708 4.39 -28.23 21.86
CA GLU A 708 3.83 -27.01 21.28
C GLU A 708 4.93 -25.95 21.11
N ARG A 709 4.98 -25.32 19.93
CA ARG A 709 5.99 -24.30 19.60
C ARG A 709 5.30 -23.02 19.16
N CYS A 710 5.66 -21.92 19.83
CA CYS A 710 5.34 -20.57 19.41
C CYS A 710 6.61 -19.91 18.91
N TYR A 711 6.57 -19.38 17.69
CA TYR A 711 7.72 -18.76 17.05
C TYR A 711 7.71 -17.24 17.18
N LEU A 712 6.70 -16.67 17.87
CA LEU A 712 6.61 -15.23 18.07
C LEU A 712 7.71 -14.70 18.97
N PRO A 713 8.26 -13.52 18.66
CA PRO A 713 9.21 -12.87 19.55
C PRO A 713 8.53 -12.45 20.85
N ASP A 714 9.29 -12.47 21.94
CA ASP A 714 8.86 -11.93 23.23
C ASP A 714 8.81 -10.39 23.17
N GLN A 715 7.70 -9.85 22.66
CA GLN A 715 7.50 -8.41 22.53
C GLN A 715 7.31 -7.68 23.87
N ARG A 716 7.13 -8.40 24.99
CA ARG A 716 7.02 -7.75 26.32
C ARG A 716 8.34 -7.23 26.85
N LEU A 717 9.45 -7.58 26.19
CA LEU A 717 10.80 -7.13 26.53
C LEU A 717 11.10 -5.73 26.06
N ILE A 718 10.27 -5.18 25.16
CA ILE A 718 10.39 -3.81 24.68
C ILE A 718 9.36 -2.91 25.38
N GLU A 719 8.22 -3.46 25.83
CA GLU A 719 7.11 -2.70 26.42
C GLU A 719 6.66 -3.21 27.80
N SER A 720 7.59 -3.55 28.70
CA SER A 720 7.25 -3.84 30.11
C SER A 720 6.94 -2.55 30.90
N ARG A 721 5.94 -1.78 30.45
CA ARG A 721 5.20 -0.85 31.31
C ARG A 721 3.79 -1.37 31.47
N ARG A 722 3.53 -2.11 32.56
CA ARG A 722 2.29 -2.00 33.34
C ARG A 722 2.44 -2.76 34.65
N PHE A 723 2.17 -2.04 35.73
CA PHE A 723 2.22 -2.42 37.15
C PHE A 723 3.55 -2.21 37.87
N GLU A 724 4.12 -1.01 37.75
CA GLU A 724 4.82 -0.42 38.89
C GLU A 724 3.78 0.22 39.82
N SER A 725 3.87 -0.01 41.14
CA SER A 725 3.17 0.89 42.06
C SER A 725 3.88 2.24 42.00
N ILE A 726 3.14 3.35 42.08
CA ILE A 726 3.72 4.71 42.09
C ILE A 726 4.86 4.83 43.13
N GLU A 727 4.77 4.04 44.20
CA GLU A 727 5.75 4.00 45.28
C GLU A 727 7.03 3.23 44.94
N SER A 728 6.98 2.13 44.17
CA SER A 728 8.19 1.41 43.77
C SER A 728 9.04 2.24 42.83
N VAL A 729 8.44 2.93 41.85
CA VAL A 729 9.15 3.84 40.92
C VAL A 729 9.92 4.92 41.66
N LYS A 730 9.30 5.54 42.67
CA LYS A 730 9.93 6.61 43.44
C LYS A 730 11.12 6.14 44.27
N LEU A 731 11.12 4.87 44.67
CA LEU A 731 12.13 4.29 45.56
C LEU A 731 13.23 3.55 44.80
N GLN A 732 13.09 3.30 43.50
CA GLN A 732 14.04 2.51 42.70
C GLN A 732 15.49 2.99 42.82
N GLU A 733 15.72 4.28 42.64
CA GLU A 733 17.07 4.85 42.62
C GLU A 733 17.73 4.80 44.00
N GLU A 734 16.98 5.16 45.05
CA GLU A 734 17.50 5.14 46.42
C GLU A 734 17.69 3.72 46.95
N VAL A 735 16.77 2.79 46.64
CA VAL A 735 16.93 1.38 46.98
C VAL A 735 18.16 0.79 46.29
N ARG A 736 18.41 1.13 45.02
CA ARG A 736 19.60 0.64 44.30
C ARG A 736 20.87 1.20 44.92
N ARG A 737 20.93 2.50 45.18
CA ARG A 737 22.08 3.14 45.83
C ARG A 737 22.41 2.48 47.17
N LEU A 738 21.40 2.27 48.03
CA LEU A 738 21.60 1.69 49.35
C LEU A 738 22.05 0.22 49.30
N VAL A 739 21.63 -0.55 48.28
CA VAL A 739 21.99 -1.97 48.16
C VAL A 739 23.30 -2.20 47.40
N ASP A 740 23.50 -1.53 46.25
CA ASP A 740 24.66 -1.72 45.38
C ASP A 740 25.89 -0.88 45.82
N GLU A 741 25.68 0.38 46.21
CA GLU A 741 26.78 1.29 46.55
C GLU A 741 27.11 1.29 48.04
N VAL A 742 26.09 1.27 48.90
CA VAL A 742 26.29 1.26 50.36
C VAL A 742 26.41 -0.17 50.91
N GLY A 743 25.94 -1.17 50.15
CA GLY A 743 26.08 -2.59 50.50
C GLY A 743 25.10 -3.10 51.58
N LEU A 744 24.06 -2.33 51.89
CA LEU A 744 23.07 -2.69 52.90
C LEU A 744 22.18 -3.85 52.42
N ASP A 745 21.72 -4.67 53.35
CA ASP A 745 20.75 -5.72 53.05
C ASP A 745 19.31 -5.17 52.93
N PHE A 746 18.38 -5.98 52.41
CA PHE A 746 17.01 -5.50 52.18
C PHE A 746 16.23 -5.18 53.47
N GLU A 747 16.67 -5.68 54.63
CA GLU A 747 16.04 -5.41 55.93
C GLU A 747 16.53 -4.06 56.46
N GLU A 748 17.84 -3.81 56.43
CA GLU A 748 18.45 -2.52 56.76
C GLU A 748 17.94 -1.37 55.86
N VAL A 749 17.81 -1.64 54.55
CA VAL A 749 17.22 -0.67 53.61
C VAL A 749 15.73 -0.48 53.87
N GLY A 750 15.02 -1.53 54.27
CA GLY A 750 13.62 -1.45 54.69
C GLY A 750 13.44 -0.52 55.88
N GLU A 751 14.21 -0.72 56.94
CA GLU A 751 14.19 0.11 58.14
C GLU A 751 14.53 1.57 57.82
N LYS A 752 15.59 1.80 57.03
CA LYS A 752 16.05 3.14 56.66
C LYS A 752 15.04 3.92 55.82
N LEU A 753 14.27 3.23 54.97
CA LEU A 753 13.23 3.84 54.13
C LEU A 753 11.83 3.81 54.77
N GLY A 754 11.68 3.22 55.96
CA GLY A 754 10.38 3.00 56.60
C GLY A 754 9.46 2.08 55.78
N LYS A 755 10.02 1.10 55.08
CA LYS A 755 9.32 0.17 54.18
C LYS A 755 9.59 -1.28 54.56
N SER A 756 8.71 -2.18 54.14
CA SER A 756 8.95 -3.61 54.34
C SER A 756 10.11 -4.10 53.47
N SER A 757 10.93 -5.00 54.01
CA SER A 757 12.03 -5.64 53.27
C SER A 757 11.54 -6.38 52.01
N ALA A 758 10.28 -6.82 51.99
CA ALA A 758 9.63 -7.39 50.81
C ALA A 758 9.36 -6.34 49.72
N LEU A 759 8.94 -5.12 50.07
CA LEU A 759 8.77 -4.02 49.12
C LEU A 759 10.12 -3.54 48.58
N VAL A 760 11.14 -3.44 49.43
CA VAL A 760 12.51 -3.09 49.03
C VAL A 760 13.09 -4.13 48.07
N SER A 761 13.00 -5.41 48.40
CA SER A 761 13.44 -6.51 47.53
C SER A 761 12.73 -6.52 46.18
N ARG A 762 11.41 -6.28 46.18
CA ARG A 762 10.62 -6.15 44.95
C ARG A 762 11.07 -4.94 44.12
N THR A 763 11.25 -3.79 44.76
CA THR A 763 11.65 -2.53 44.12
C THR A 763 13.05 -2.65 43.52
N TYR A 764 14.00 -3.23 44.26
CA TYR A 764 15.36 -3.52 43.78
C TYR A 764 15.36 -4.45 42.56
N LYS A 765 14.54 -5.52 42.60
CA LYS A 765 14.40 -6.47 41.47
C LYS A 765 13.74 -5.86 40.23
N GLN A 766 12.90 -4.85 40.42
CA GLN A 766 12.24 -4.11 39.35
C GLN A 766 13.10 -2.99 38.77
N ALA A 767 14.09 -2.49 39.52
CA ALA A 767 14.94 -1.37 39.13
C ALA A 767 15.89 -1.68 37.96
N ASP A 768 16.31 -2.94 37.79
CA ASP A 768 17.14 -3.38 36.66
C ASP A 768 16.71 -4.75 36.11
N PRO A 769 15.63 -4.78 35.32
CA PRO A 769 15.11 -6.02 34.72
C PRO A 769 16.13 -6.71 33.81
N THR A 770 16.99 -5.93 33.14
CA THR A 770 17.98 -6.43 32.18
C THR A 770 19.11 -7.18 32.86
N LYS A 771 19.69 -6.64 33.94
CA LYS A 771 20.71 -7.31 34.76
C LYS A 771 20.16 -8.58 35.42
N ASN A 772 18.96 -8.50 35.99
CA ASN A 772 18.33 -9.66 36.63
C ASN A 772 18.01 -10.78 35.64
N ARG A 773 17.72 -10.42 34.39
CA ARG A 773 17.52 -11.36 33.30
C ARG A 773 18.81 -12.06 32.89
N LEU A 774 19.89 -11.32 32.66
CA LEU A 774 21.20 -11.90 32.33
C LEU A 774 21.63 -12.90 33.40
N LEU A 775 21.51 -12.50 34.68
CA LEU A 775 21.80 -13.38 35.82
C LEU A 775 20.91 -14.64 35.83
N ALA A 776 19.62 -14.51 35.49
CA ALA A 776 18.72 -15.66 35.44
C ALA A 776 18.93 -16.55 34.20
N MET A 777 19.38 -15.99 33.07
CA MET A 777 19.80 -16.77 31.89
C MET A 777 21.09 -17.55 32.15
N ASP A 778 21.98 -17.02 32.98
CA ASP A 778 23.22 -17.68 33.43
C ASP A 778 23.01 -18.61 34.64
N GLY A 779 21.77 -18.84 35.08
CA GLY A 779 21.46 -19.70 36.23
C GLY A 779 21.86 -19.13 37.60
N THR A 780 22.29 -17.86 37.65
CA THR A 780 22.73 -17.20 38.87
C THR A 780 21.54 -16.88 39.78
N ILE A 781 21.67 -17.23 41.07
CA ILE A 781 20.61 -17.00 42.06
C ILE A 781 20.52 -15.49 42.36
N LEU A 782 19.42 -14.86 41.93
CA LEU A 782 19.11 -13.48 42.32
C LEU A 782 19.11 -13.34 43.86
N ARG A 783 19.74 -12.27 44.39
CA ARG A 783 19.75 -11.97 45.84
C ARG A 783 18.32 -12.10 46.41
N LYS A 784 18.13 -13.10 47.28
CA LYS A 784 16.88 -13.34 48.00
C LYS A 784 16.86 -12.43 49.23
N SER A 785 15.68 -11.97 49.64
CA SER A 785 15.56 -11.43 51.00
C SER A 785 16.00 -12.49 52.00
N PRO A 786 16.75 -12.12 53.06
CA PRO A 786 16.89 -13.01 54.19
C PRO A 786 15.48 -13.41 54.63
N LYS A 787 15.22 -14.72 54.81
CA LYS A 787 14.05 -15.11 55.60
C LYS A 787 14.30 -14.51 56.99
N ARG A 788 13.35 -13.75 57.55
CA ARG A 788 13.41 -13.29 58.95
C ARG A 788 13.92 -14.45 59.81
N ARG A 789 15.09 -14.31 60.42
CA ARG A 789 15.61 -15.33 61.33
C ARG A 789 14.72 -15.33 62.56
N ILE A 790 13.82 -16.30 62.66
CA ILE A 790 13.15 -16.58 63.94
C ILE A 790 14.22 -17.00 64.93
N SER A 791 14.23 -16.39 66.13
CA SER A 791 15.19 -16.73 67.17
C SER A 791 14.96 -18.16 67.66
N GLN A 792 15.99 -18.81 68.21
CA GLN A 792 15.82 -20.16 68.75
C GLN A 792 14.77 -20.20 69.88
N GLU A 793 14.64 -19.12 70.64
CA GLU A 793 13.60 -18.95 71.67
C GLU A 793 12.19 -18.94 71.06
N GLN A 794 11.99 -18.21 69.96
CA GLN A 794 10.72 -18.20 69.24
C GLN A 794 10.41 -19.56 68.60
N ILE A 795 11.41 -20.27 68.07
CA ILE A 795 11.23 -21.66 67.58
C ILE A 795 10.76 -22.56 68.73
N ASN A 796 11.44 -22.49 69.88
CA ASN A 796 11.08 -23.28 71.06
C ASN A 796 9.65 -22.95 71.53
N LEU A 797 9.26 -21.68 71.50
CA LEU A 797 7.91 -21.23 71.88
C LEU A 797 6.85 -21.74 70.89
N ILE A 798 7.12 -21.68 69.57
CA ILE A 798 6.25 -22.29 68.55
C ILE A 798 6.09 -23.79 68.83
N ARG A 799 7.20 -24.53 69.00
CA ARG A 799 7.19 -25.97 69.25
C ARG A 799 6.42 -26.31 70.54
N TRP A 800 6.52 -25.48 71.57
CA TRP A 800 5.75 -25.62 72.81
C TRP A 800 4.25 -25.47 72.57
N HIS A 801 3.81 -24.35 71.98
CA HIS A 801 2.39 -24.11 71.68
C HIS A 801 1.79 -25.15 70.73
N VAL A 802 2.60 -25.68 69.82
CA VAL A 802 2.19 -26.75 68.91
C VAL A 802 1.89 -28.03 69.69
N ARG A 803 2.78 -28.48 70.59
CA ARG A 803 2.60 -29.70 71.39
C ARG A 803 1.42 -29.63 72.35
N GLU A 804 1.13 -28.46 72.89
CA GLU A 804 -0.03 -28.27 73.78
C GLU A 804 -1.36 -28.36 73.00
N GLY A 805 -1.35 -28.27 71.66
CA GLY A 805 -2.49 -28.63 70.80
C GLY A 805 -3.71 -27.68 70.79
N GLU A 806 -3.74 -26.65 71.62
CA GLU A 806 -4.97 -25.87 71.88
C GLU A 806 -5.16 -24.62 70.98
N MET A 807 -4.25 -24.34 70.05
CA MET A 807 -4.22 -23.06 69.33
C MET A 807 -4.07 -23.18 67.80
N SER A 808 -4.79 -22.32 67.07
CA SER A 808 -4.62 -22.19 65.61
C SER A 808 -3.28 -21.56 65.25
N ASN A 809 -2.70 -21.92 64.08
CA ASN A 809 -1.39 -21.41 63.63
C ASN A 809 -1.31 -19.87 63.61
N ARG A 810 -2.42 -19.17 63.35
CA ARG A 810 -2.47 -17.70 63.38
C ARG A 810 -2.38 -17.15 64.80
N LYS A 811 -3.01 -17.82 65.77
CA LYS A 811 -3.01 -17.40 67.17
C LYS A 811 -1.64 -17.64 67.81
N ILE A 812 -1.01 -18.80 67.51
CA ILE A 812 0.39 -19.08 67.88
C ILE A 812 1.33 -18.03 67.28
N ALA A 813 1.15 -17.70 65.99
CA ALA A 813 1.98 -16.71 65.33
C ALA A 813 1.84 -15.31 65.96
N GLN A 814 0.64 -14.95 66.40
CA GLN A 814 0.38 -13.68 67.07
C GLN A 814 1.03 -13.62 68.46
N GLU A 815 0.99 -14.70 69.24
CA GLU A 815 1.62 -14.76 70.58
C GLU A 815 3.16 -14.81 70.51
N VAL A 816 3.72 -15.52 69.52
CA VAL A 816 5.17 -15.60 69.33
C VAL A 816 5.74 -14.35 68.62
N GLY A 817 4.87 -13.54 68.00
CA GLY A 817 5.28 -12.37 67.22
C GLY A 817 5.96 -12.75 65.90
N CYS A 818 5.43 -13.76 65.19
CA CYS A 818 5.95 -14.23 63.90
C CYS A 818 4.85 -14.37 62.82
N ASP A 819 5.21 -14.79 61.60
CA ASP A 819 4.22 -15.05 60.55
C ASP A 819 3.62 -16.47 60.71
N HIS A 820 2.32 -16.61 60.48
CA HIS A 820 1.62 -17.90 60.55
C HIS A 820 2.17 -18.97 59.59
N HIS A 821 2.78 -18.57 58.47
CA HIS A 821 3.49 -19.50 57.59
C HIS A 821 4.72 -20.09 58.26
N THR A 822 5.37 -19.37 59.17
CA THR A 822 6.53 -19.90 59.89
C THR A 822 6.13 -20.94 60.95
N VAL A 823 4.97 -20.76 61.58
CA VAL A 823 4.37 -21.80 62.45
C VAL A 823 4.04 -23.06 61.65
N ALA A 824 3.50 -22.91 60.43
CA ALA A 824 3.19 -24.04 59.55
C ALA A 824 4.45 -24.79 59.07
N ASP A 825 5.50 -24.06 58.69
CA ASP A 825 6.79 -24.64 58.30
C ASP A 825 7.45 -25.39 59.47
N GLU A 826 7.36 -24.86 60.70
CA GLU A 826 7.96 -25.50 61.88
C GLU A 826 7.17 -26.75 62.31
N LYS A 827 5.83 -26.75 62.20
CA LYS A 827 5.03 -27.97 62.31
C LYS A 827 5.50 -29.04 61.33
N GLN A 828 5.71 -28.69 60.06
CA GLN A 828 6.23 -29.65 59.08
C GLN A 828 7.63 -30.16 59.42
N ARG A 829 8.48 -29.36 60.07
CA ARG A 829 9.79 -29.79 60.56
C ARG A 829 9.68 -30.75 61.73
N MET A 830 8.85 -30.43 62.73
CA MET A 830 8.57 -31.32 63.86
C MET A 830 8.08 -32.70 63.38
N ALA A 831 7.21 -32.73 62.36
CA ALA A 831 6.70 -33.97 61.78
C ALA A 831 7.81 -34.81 61.14
N ARG A 832 8.76 -34.15 60.44
CA ARG A 832 9.92 -34.82 59.83
C ARG A 832 10.94 -35.28 60.86
N GLU A 833 11.03 -34.59 61.99
CA GLU A 833 11.86 -34.95 63.14
C GLU A 833 11.23 -36.04 64.02
N GLY A 834 10.01 -36.51 63.69
CA GLY A 834 9.28 -37.54 64.44
C GLY A 834 8.76 -37.05 65.79
N ILE A 835 8.65 -35.73 65.97
CA ILE A 835 8.09 -35.11 67.17
C ILE A 835 6.56 -35.08 67.02
N ASP A 836 5.83 -35.58 68.02
CA ASP A 836 4.36 -35.57 68.03
C ASP A 836 3.84 -34.11 68.03
N ILE A 837 2.88 -33.81 67.15
CA ILE A 837 2.38 -32.45 66.83
C ILE A 837 0.97 -32.26 67.35
#